data_AF-A0A1C6KYV6-F1
#
_entry.id   AF-A0A1C6KYV6-F1
#
_cell.length_a   1.000
_cell.length_b   1.000
_cell.length_c   1.000
_cell.angle_alpha   90.00
_cell.angle_beta   90.00
_cell.angle_gamma   90.00
#
_symmetry.space_group_name_H-M   'P 1'
#
loop_
_entity.id
_entity.type
_entity.pdbx_description
1 polymer ?
#
loop_
_entity_poly.entity_id
_entity_poly.type
_entity_poly.pdbx_seq_one_letter_code
_entity_poly.pdbx_strand_id
1 'polypeptide(L)'
;MKKFLTVLLALSVVFTYTVGTAFAAVPNPASTNAVDSENAFKEVVKEVKDSISYDGKGYNQKADEGAGYLSREAIEARIDELAKPYIQAIRNADNAWDSTWSTVATAADFKSETKLFDAADAAGIVEIFKLQYDIELKAANLAMAPDLSGYAAADKVKINAVIDTQVAAIENAKLTISNSTTVDDVKGAIDAFKAAVKAVQDEMKKYNTATTDAEKLAQAKNDAIFALNQAADAFTDAVETAYKNSVNATEVARLASLDKDVDKMAAMYEEKIEEFAAKENMSATDKINALGQIAELAKARFAIANFYTDLTVLSNADVLLAYADTVAAEKKAAIGPDGTKLYDNTDVDVKLAEAKKAVNDAAYAVIATGAAAPTKTTVTDVFATLEAKTFPLAAYKKKAIKTFTEGKYATVNPAATAWSGDRYDKVVDLQDKASDEILLAETTDAIDAIAKQAVKDIDAILTDAQIDALESKTETRINVLGYGTAFDKYFDAVVGTTGYSAQIKADAIDAAKQIFKDAVVATENTNITYAEIDKIIKDNYNTALAELTKAKTKAELVTQATAVDTLINALPPTITIADKDAVLAAQKAFEDYLDLPGTDKADISYGNKLKTAMATLINLESKAVKDQIKALPSTITVADAEKVEAAKAALDALEATYGDYDGKDKFGENTDFAYVLTVAPSNAGDVKDALKALETAKLKDAADKVKALGSNPTVKEVKAARDAYDALKLETKLLFNDELYADLLKAEKAVDNAVKSFKIVASSKLYKGNKIRVKWRIAEGDVDAIDGYKVYKSTKAQSGYKYMGKTKKLYMDNKKGLKKGKRMYYRVRAYKVIDGKTYYSDYSNKANRIYK
;
A
#
# COMPACT_ATOMS: atom_id res chain seq x y z
N MET A 1 -31.76 -36.48 -57.29
CA MET A 1 -32.59 -37.52 -57.93
C MET A 1 -33.89 -37.67 -57.15
N LYS A 2 -34.95 -38.02 -57.87
CA LYS A 2 -36.33 -38.21 -57.45
C LYS A 2 -36.53 -39.25 -56.33
N LYS A 3 -37.43 -38.88 -55.41
CA LYS A 3 -38.63 -39.62 -54.94
C LYS A 3 -38.50 -40.78 -53.93
N PHE A 4 -39.63 -40.92 -53.21
CA PHE A 4 -40.17 -42.03 -52.39
C PHE A 4 -39.94 -41.88 -50.87
N LEU A 5 -40.87 -42.08 -49.92
CA LEU A 5 -42.27 -42.56 -49.85
C LEU A 5 -42.72 -42.34 -48.37
N THR A 6 -43.73 -41.54 -48.02
CA THR A 6 -45.12 -41.91 -47.63
C THR A 6 -45.37 -42.94 -46.49
N VAL A 7 -45.98 -42.44 -45.39
CA VAL A 7 -47.06 -42.98 -44.50
C VAL A 7 -46.75 -43.87 -43.27
N LEU A 8 -46.95 -43.31 -42.06
CA LEU A 8 -48.06 -43.58 -41.09
C LEU A 8 -47.99 -42.58 -39.90
N LEU A 9 -48.83 -41.52 -39.85
CA LEU A 9 -50.03 -41.27 -38.99
C LEU A 9 -49.75 -41.04 -37.47
N ALA A 10 -50.20 -40.00 -36.74
CA ALA A 10 -51.16 -38.90 -36.96
C ALA A 10 -51.00 -37.73 -35.92
N LEU A 11 -51.66 -36.57 -36.18
CA LEU A 11 -51.78 -35.29 -35.42
C LEU A 11 -50.61 -34.29 -35.53
N SER A 12 -50.75 -32.98 -35.81
CA SER A 12 -51.85 -32.11 -36.29
C SER A 12 -51.27 -30.71 -36.64
N VAL A 13 -51.41 -30.32 -37.92
CA VAL A 13 -51.79 -28.99 -38.46
C VAL A 13 -51.01 -27.73 -38.00
N VAL A 14 -50.15 -27.19 -38.88
CA VAL A 14 -49.74 -25.77 -38.86
C VAL A 14 -49.75 -25.18 -40.28
N PHE A 15 -50.32 -23.98 -40.33
CA PHE A 15 -50.55 -23.05 -41.42
C PHE A 15 -49.35 -22.78 -42.33
N THR A 16 -49.64 -22.58 -43.61
CA THR A 16 -48.83 -21.74 -44.50
C THR A 16 -49.71 -20.60 -45.01
N TYR A 17 -49.32 -19.36 -44.71
CA TYR A 17 -49.76 -18.19 -45.47
C TYR A 17 -48.53 -17.44 -45.98
N THR A 18 -48.59 -17.11 -47.26
CA THR A 18 -47.66 -16.36 -48.09
C THR A 18 -47.42 -14.93 -47.61
N VAL A 19 -46.16 -14.50 -47.71
CA VAL A 19 -45.69 -13.11 -47.58
C VAL A 19 -46.29 -12.20 -48.65
N GLY A 20 -46.94 -11.12 -48.20
CA GLY A 20 -47.36 -9.98 -49.00
C GLY A 20 -47.36 -8.73 -48.10
N THR A 21 -46.53 -7.76 -48.45
CA THR A 21 -46.51 -6.40 -47.89
C THR A 21 -47.89 -5.75 -48.00
N ALA A 22 -48.60 -5.59 -46.88
CA ALA A 22 -49.82 -4.79 -46.80
C ALA A 22 -50.08 -4.36 -45.34
N PHE A 23 -49.70 -3.10 -45.06
CA PHE A 23 -50.22 -2.17 -44.05
C PHE A 23 -50.33 -2.66 -42.60
N ALA A 24 -49.49 -2.09 -41.72
CA ALA A 24 -49.75 -2.08 -40.29
C ALA A 24 -51.11 -1.41 -40.02
N ALA A 25 -52.11 -2.24 -39.80
CA ALA A 25 -53.43 -1.85 -39.39
C ALA A 25 -53.63 -2.38 -37.98
N VAL A 26 -54.51 -1.70 -37.24
CA VAL A 26 -55.07 -2.22 -35.99
C VAL A 26 -55.42 -3.72 -36.18
N PRO A 27 -55.04 -4.62 -35.25
CA PRO A 27 -55.20 -6.06 -35.41
C PRO A 27 -56.59 -6.43 -35.93
N ASN A 28 -56.65 -7.28 -36.96
CA ASN A 28 -57.91 -7.77 -37.53
C ASN A 28 -57.88 -9.32 -37.60
N PRO A 29 -58.60 -10.04 -36.72
CA PRO A 29 -59.54 -9.51 -35.72
C PRO A 29 -58.85 -8.77 -34.55
N ALA A 30 -59.61 -7.91 -33.86
CA ALA A 30 -59.13 -7.11 -32.74
C ALA A 30 -58.55 -7.98 -31.61
N SER A 31 -57.56 -7.42 -30.91
CA SER A 31 -56.88 -8.06 -29.78
C SER A 31 -57.86 -8.48 -28.69
N THR A 32 -57.68 -9.70 -28.18
CA THR A 32 -58.61 -10.28 -27.20
C THR A 32 -58.22 -9.99 -25.75
N ASN A 33 -57.00 -9.48 -25.53
CA ASN A 33 -56.47 -9.08 -24.23
C ASN A 33 -55.33 -8.04 -24.42
N ALA A 34 -54.88 -7.44 -23.31
CA ALA A 34 -53.80 -6.45 -23.31
C ALA A 34 -52.44 -6.99 -23.80
N VAL A 35 -52.13 -8.27 -23.58
CA VAL A 35 -50.85 -8.88 -23.99
C VAL A 35 -50.79 -9.03 -25.51
N ASP A 36 -51.89 -9.45 -26.13
CA ASP A 36 -52.01 -9.54 -27.60
C ASP A 36 -51.81 -8.16 -28.24
N SER A 37 -52.49 -7.13 -27.69
CA SER A 37 -52.37 -5.75 -28.15
C SER A 37 -50.96 -5.18 -27.94
N GLU A 38 -50.31 -5.50 -26.82
CA GLU A 38 -48.93 -5.06 -26.56
C GLU A 38 -47.94 -5.70 -27.54
N ASN A 39 -48.11 -6.98 -27.86
CA ASN A 39 -47.27 -7.66 -28.84
C ASN A 39 -47.50 -7.11 -30.26
N ALA A 40 -48.75 -6.85 -30.64
CA ALA A 40 -49.07 -6.21 -31.91
C ALA A 40 -48.43 -4.81 -32.01
N PHE A 41 -48.50 -4.01 -30.94
CA PHE A 41 -47.84 -2.71 -30.90
C PHE A 41 -46.30 -2.81 -30.94
N LYS A 42 -45.69 -3.81 -30.30
CA LYS A 42 -44.23 -4.05 -30.39
C LYS A 42 -43.76 -4.39 -31.81
N GLU A 43 -44.57 -5.06 -32.62
CA GLU A 43 -44.25 -5.26 -34.03
C GLU A 43 -44.27 -3.94 -34.81
N VAL A 44 -45.17 -3.00 -34.48
CA VAL A 44 -45.11 -1.63 -35.05
C VAL A 44 -43.84 -0.91 -34.62
N VAL A 45 -43.44 -1.00 -33.35
CA VAL A 45 -42.18 -0.42 -32.85
C VAL A 45 -40.96 -1.02 -33.57
N LYS A 46 -40.98 -2.33 -33.82
CA LYS A 46 -39.94 -3.02 -34.61
C LYS A 46 -39.92 -2.52 -36.06
N GLU A 47 -41.07 -2.37 -36.70
CA GLU A 47 -41.17 -1.80 -38.05
C GLU A 47 -40.63 -0.37 -38.10
N VAL A 48 -40.88 0.44 -37.07
CA VAL A 48 -40.29 1.78 -36.94
C VAL A 48 -38.76 1.69 -36.93
N LYS A 49 -38.16 0.78 -36.15
CA LYS A 49 -36.69 0.58 -36.12
C LYS A 49 -36.14 0.09 -37.46
N ASP A 50 -36.78 -0.91 -38.07
CA ASP A 50 -36.38 -1.48 -39.36
C ASP A 50 -36.51 -0.47 -40.52
N SER A 51 -37.38 0.54 -40.38
CA SER A 51 -37.57 1.61 -41.37
C SER A 51 -36.43 2.65 -41.42
N ILE A 52 -35.45 2.57 -40.52
CA ILE A 52 -34.36 3.54 -40.41
C ILE A 52 -33.12 3.00 -41.13
N SER A 53 -32.55 3.83 -42.00
CA SER A 53 -31.38 3.47 -42.80
C SER A 53 -30.09 3.90 -42.12
N TYR A 54 -29.17 2.96 -41.94
CA TYR A 54 -27.87 3.19 -41.32
C TYR A 54 -26.73 3.01 -42.31
N ASP A 55 -25.71 3.86 -42.23
CA ASP A 55 -24.49 3.70 -43.02
C ASP A 55 -23.67 2.47 -42.57
N GLY A 56 -22.59 2.16 -43.30
CA GLY A 56 -21.68 1.05 -42.96
C GLY A 56 -20.94 1.21 -41.62
N LYS A 57 -21.17 2.30 -40.88
CA LYS A 57 -20.61 2.61 -39.56
C LYS A 57 -21.70 2.68 -38.47
N GLY A 58 -22.97 2.43 -38.80
CA GLY A 58 -24.08 2.42 -37.85
C GLY A 58 -24.72 3.78 -37.53
N TYR A 59 -24.46 4.82 -38.33
CA TYR A 59 -25.08 6.16 -38.19
C TYR A 59 -26.21 6.37 -39.19
N ASN A 60 -27.18 7.23 -38.83
CA ASN A 60 -28.29 7.55 -39.72
C ASN A 60 -27.81 8.18 -41.04
N GLN A 61 -28.47 7.84 -42.15
CA GLN A 61 -28.12 8.33 -43.49
C GLN A 61 -28.87 9.59 -43.93
N LYS A 62 -29.99 9.96 -43.28
CA LYS A 62 -30.85 11.08 -43.71
C LYS A 62 -30.52 12.40 -43.02
N ALA A 63 -30.32 13.46 -43.81
CA ALA A 63 -29.81 14.76 -43.35
C ALA A 63 -30.74 15.48 -42.35
N ASP A 64 -32.04 15.45 -42.62
CA ASP A 64 -33.12 15.98 -41.78
C ASP A 64 -33.35 15.15 -40.50
N GLU A 65 -32.85 13.92 -40.45
CA GLU A 65 -32.95 13.01 -39.31
C GLU A 65 -31.59 12.87 -38.57
N GLY A 66 -30.70 13.86 -38.67
CA GLY A 66 -29.43 13.89 -37.94
C GLY A 66 -28.32 13.04 -38.56
N ALA A 67 -28.23 12.99 -39.89
CA ALA A 67 -27.19 12.25 -40.61
C ALA A 67 -25.79 12.49 -40.06
N GLY A 68 -25.04 11.39 -39.87
CA GLY A 68 -23.65 11.43 -39.41
C GLY A 68 -23.46 11.79 -37.93
N TYR A 69 -24.52 12.11 -37.19
CA TYR A 69 -24.46 12.36 -35.74
C TYR A 69 -25.16 11.28 -34.93
N LEU A 70 -26.36 10.88 -35.34
CA LEU A 70 -27.21 9.98 -34.55
C LEU A 70 -26.91 8.51 -34.87
N SER A 71 -26.48 7.78 -33.84
CA SER A 71 -26.21 6.34 -33.91
C SER A 71 -27.50 5.51 -33.86
N ARG A 72 -27.41 4.25 -34.30
CA ARG A 72 -28.49 3.26 -34.10
C ARG A 72 -28.94 3.18 -32.65
N GLU A 73 -27.99 3.14 -31.72
CA GLU A 73 -28.24 3.05 -30.28
C GLU A 73 -29.08 4.23 -29.76
N ALA A 74 -28.72 5.46 -30.08
CA ALA A 74 -29.47 6.65 -29.64
C ALA A 74 -30.90 6.70 -30.21
N ILE A 75 -31.05 6.36 -31.49
CA ILE A 75 -32.33 6.41 -32.20
C ILE A 75 -33.28 5.32 -31.67
N GLU A 76 -32.80 4.10 -31.53
CA GLU A 76 -33.61 3.00 -31.02
C GLU A 76 -34.03 3.23 -29.56
N ALA A 77 -33.13 3.78 -28.73
CA ALA A 77 -33.44 4.16 -27.36
C ALA A 77 -34.58 5.18 -27.28
N ARG A 78 -34.60 6.19 -28.17
CA ARG A 78 -35.71 7.16 -28.24
C ARG A 78 -37.01 6.50 -28.70
N ILE A 79 -36.95 5.64 -29.71
CA ILE A 79 -38.13 4.90 -30.20
C ILE A 79 -38.74 4.08 -29.07
N ASP A 80 -37.91 3.37 -28.30
CA ASP A 80 -38.35 2.59 -27.15
C ASP A 80 -38.92 3.47 -26.04
N GLU A 81 -38.39 4.68 -25.83
CA GLU A 81 -38.94 5.66 -24.89
C GLU A 81 -40.31 6.17 -25.31
N LEU A 82 -40.48 6.56 -26.58
CA LEU A 82 -41.74 7.06 -27.14
C LEU A 82 -42.83 5.98 -27.21
N ALA A 83 -42.43 4.70 -27.23
CA ALA A 83 -43.36 3.57 -27.18
C ALA A 83 -43.92 3.31 -25.76
N LYS A 84 -43.23 3.74 -24.69
CA LYS A 84 -43.63 3.43 -23.29
C LYS A 84 -45.04 3.93 -22.91
N PRO A 85 -45.47 5.15 -23.26
CA PRO A 85 -46.81 5.63 -22.91
C PRO A 85 -47.93 4.78 -23.53
N TYR A 86 -47.74 4.33 -24.77
CA TYR A 86 -48.68 3.45 -25.46
C TYR A 86 -48.73 2.06 -24.80
N ILE A 87 -47.57 1.47 -24.49
CA ILE A 87 -47.51 0.20 -23.75
C ILE A 87 -48.21 0.32 -22.40
N GLN A 88 -48.02 1.43 -21.68
CA GLN A 88 -48.68 1.67 -20.40
C GLN A 88 -50.20 1.87 -20.56
N ALA A 89 -50.64 2.57 -21.60
CA ALA A 89 -52.05 2.78 -21.90
C ALA A 89 -52.75 1.45 -22.25
N ILE A 90 -52.10 0.59 -23.05
CA ILE A 90 -52.57 -0.77 -23.34
C ILE A 90 -52.77 -1.56 -22.04
N ARG A 91 -51.78 -1.53 -21.14
CA ARG A 91 -51.84 -2.26 -19.86
C ARG A 91 -52.91 -1.73 -18.90
N ASN A 92 -53.30 -0.46 -19.04
CA ASN A 92 -54.28 0.19 -18.17
C ASN A 92 -55.71 0.15 -18.72
N ALA A 93 -55.92 -0.29 -19.97
CA ALA A 93 -57.24 -0.34 -20.58
C ALA A 93 -58.01 -1.60 -20.16
N ASP A 94 -59.31 -1.44 -19.85
CA ASP A 94 -60.20 -2.55 -19.45
C ASP A 94 -60.82 -3.29 -20.66
N ASN A 95 -60.94 -2.61 -21.80
CA ASN A 95 -61.37 -3.13 -23.10
C ASN A 95 -60.91 -2.18 -24.20
N ALA A 96 -61.06 -2.58 -25.47
CA ALA A 96 -60.62 -1.79 -26.64
C ALA A 96 -59.12 -1.41 -26.59
N TRP A 97 -58.26 -2.35 -26.18
CA TRP A 97 -56.80 -2.16 -26.04
C TRP A 97 -56.15 -1.60 -27.31
N ASP A 98 -56.61 -2.04 -28.47
CA ASP A 98 -56.09 -1.59 -29.75
C ASP A 98 -56.38 -0.10 -30.06
N SER A 99 -57.43 0.47 -29.45
CA SER A 99 -57.77 1.89 -29.61
C SER A 99 -56.77 2.82 -28.90
N THR A 100 -55.94 2.32 -27.99
CA THR A 100 -54.96 3.16 -27.28
C THR A 100 -53.76 3.54 -28.15
N TRP A 101 -53.54 2.83 -29.27
CA TRP A 101 -52.41 3.06 -30.18
C TRP A 101 -52.85 3.10 -31.65
N SER A 102 -54.15 3.14 -31.94
CA SER A 102 -54.67 3.16 -33.31
C SER A 102 -54.25 4.39 -34.12
N THR A 103 -53.86 5.49 -33.44
CA THR A 103 -53.32 6.70 -34.07
C THR A 103 -51.87 6.55 -34.53
N VAL A 104 -51.17 5.52 -34.04
CA VAL A 104 -49.78 5.19 -34.39
C VAL A 104 -49.67 3.79 -34.96
N ALA A 105 -50.70 3.34 -35.67
CA ALA A 105 -50.82 1.96 -36.13
C ALA A 105 -49.81 1.59 -37.22
N THR A 106 -49.19 2.57 -37.88
CA THR A 106 -48.11 2.36 -38.85
C THR A 106 -46.81 3.03 -38.40
N ALA A 107 -45.68 2.58 -38.95
CA ALA A 107 -44.40 3.24 -38.72
C ALA A 107 -44.38 4.72 -39.15
N ALA A 108 -45.13 5.09 -40.19
CA ALA A 108 -45.26 6.48 -40.65
C ALA A 108 -46.07 7.31 -39.65
N ASP A 109 -47.19 6.77 -39.17
CA ASP A 109 -48.06 7.44 -38.20
C ASP A 109 -47.36 7.59 -36.84
N PHE A 110 -46.63 6.55 -36.41
CA PHE A 110 -45.80 6.62 -35.21
C PHE A 110 -44.79 7.77 -35.29
N LYS A 111 -44.04 7.88 -36.39
CA LYS A 111 -43.07 8.98 -36.58
C LYS A 111 -43.73 10.35 -36.55
N SER A 112 -44.87 10.50 -37.23
CA SER A 112 -45.61 11.76 -37.28
C SER A 112 -46.19 12.16 -35.92
N GLU A 113 -46.88 11.25 -35.24
CA GLU A 113 -47.59 11.53 -33.98
C GLU A 113 -46.62 11.73 -32.81
N THR A 114 -45.55 10.93 -32.76
CA THR A 114 -44.51 11.08 -31.73
C THR A 114 -43.50 12.18 -32.05
N LYS A 115 -43.61 12.80 -33.22
CA LYS A 115 -42.69 13.82 -33.74
C LYS A 115 -41.24 13.35 -33.74
N LEU A 116 -41.03 12.06 -34.02
CA LEU A 116 -39.70 11.48 -34.16
C LEU A 116 -38.98 12.21 -35.32
N PHE A 117 -37.84 12.84 -35.02
CA PHE A 117 -37.05 13.68 -35.93
C PHE A 117 -37.61 15.07 -36.27
N ASP A 118 -38.68 15.54 -35.64
CA ASP A 118 -39.15 16.92 -35.87
C ASP A 118 -38.15 17.95 -35.32
N ALA A 119 -37.64 18.81 -36.20
CA ALA A 119 -36.68 19.87 -35.88
C ALA A 119 -37.36 21.16 -35.38
N ALA A 120 -38.66 21.33 -35.62
CA ALA A 120 -39.44 22.49 -35.16
C ALA A 120 -39.99 22.29 -33.72
N ASP A 121 -39.98 21.06 -33.22
CA ASP A 121 -40.34 20.73 -31.84
C ASP A 121 -39.09 20.40 -31.01
N ALA A 122 -38.83 21.20 -29.98
CA ALA A 122 -37.74 20.99 -29.04
C ALA A 122 -37.79 19.62 -28.32
N ALA A 123 -38.93 18.91 -28.34
CA ALA A 123 -39.07 17.57 -27.76
C ALA A 123 -38.76 16.41 -28.74
N GLY A 124 -38.67 16.66 -30.04
CA GLY A 124 -38.52 15.63 -31.08
C GLY A 124 -37.07 15.21 -31.27
N ILE A 125 -36.32 16.01 -32.03
CA ILE A 125 -34.93 15.68 -32.42
C ILE A 125 -33.90 15.97 -31.31
N VAL A 126 -34.11 16.99 -30.47
CA VAL A 126 -33.14 17.41 -29.42
C VAL A 126 -32.91 16.30 -28.39
N GLU A 127 -33.96 15.58 -27.98
CA GLU A 127 -33.83 14.48 -27.01
C GLU A 127 -33.01 13.31 -27.57
N ILE A 128 -33.08 13.05 -28.89
CA ILE A 128 -32.22 12.06 -29.53
C ILE A 128 -30.75 12.52 -29.51
N PHE A 129 -30.52 13.82 -29.73
CA PHE A 129 -29.19 14.41 -29.61
C PHE A 129 -28.66 14.39 -28.16
N LYS A 130 -29.52 14.50 -27.14
CA LYS A 130 -29.12 14.33 -25.73
C LYS A 130 -28.73 12.88 -25.42
N LEU A 131 -29.47 11.90 -25.94
CA LEU A 131 -29.09 10.49 -25.83
C LEU A 131 -27.75 10.22 -26.54
N GLN A 132 -27.56 10.79 -27.73
CA GLN A 132 -26.26 10.71 -28.42
C GLN A 132 -25.15 11.40 -27.63
N TYR A 133 -25.44 12.56 -27.02
CA TYR A 133 -24.52 13.27 -26.15
C TYR A 133 -24.05 12.40 -24.98
N ASP A 134 -24.96 11.68 -24.32
CA ASP A 134 -24.61 10.77 -23.22
C ASP A 134 -23.70 9.62 -23.67
N ILE A 135 -23.98 9.05 -24.85
CA ILE A 135 -23.14 8.00 -25.47
C ILE A 135 -21.72 8.53 -25.73
N GLU A 136 -21.62 9.70 -26.36
CA GLU A 136 -20.34 10.31 -26.71
C GLU A 136 -19.57 10.81 -25.48
N LEU A 137 -20.28 11.29 -24.46
CA LEU A 137 -19.70 11.64 -23.18
C LEU A 137 -19.09 10.42 -22.49
N LYS A 138 -19.79 9.28 -22.52
CA LYS A 138 -19.28 8.01 -21.99
C LYS A 138 -18.02 7.56 -22.74
N ALA A 139 -18.02 7.64 -24.07
CA ALA A 139 -16.86 7.33 -24.90
C ALA A 139 -15.67 8.26 -24.62
N ALA A 140 -15.93 9.56 -24.46
CA ALA A 140 -14.92 10.56 -24.10
C ALA A 140 -14.31 10.28 -22.73
N ASN A 141 -15.14 10.04 -21.71
CA ASN A 141 -14.65 9.70 -20.36
C ASN A 141 -13.78 8.43 -20.36
N LEU A 142 -14.13 7.42 -21.17
CA LEU A 142 -13.32 6.20 -21.30
C LEU A 142 -11.97 6.50 -21.97
N ALA A 143 -11.96 7.30 -23.03
CA ALA A 143 -10.73 7.68 -23.73
C ALA A 143 -9.79 8.55 -22.89
N MET A 144 -10.29 9.27 -21.88
CA MET A 144 -9.47 10.05 -20.94
C MET A 144 -8.75 9.17 -19.89
N ALA A 145 -9.00 7.87 -19.87
CA ALA A 145 -8.32 6.91 -19.01
C ALA A 145 -7.71 5.74 -19.82
N PRO A 146 -6.78 6.01 -20.76
CA PRO A 146 -6.17 4.97 -21.59
C PRO A 146 -5.16 4.13 -20.79
N ASP A 147 -4.95 2.87 -21.22
CA ASP A 147 -3.82 2.10 -20.73
C ASP A 147 -2.51 2.63 -21.34
N LEU A 148 -1.62 3.11 -20.48
CA LEU A 148 -0.31 3.65 -20.85
C LEU A 148 0.84 2.72 -20.45
N SER A 149 0.56 1.47 -20.08
CA SER A 149 1.56 0.49 -19.66
C SER A 149 2.72 0.36 -20.66
N GLY A 150 2.44 0.35 -21.96
CA GLY A 150 3.41 0.18 -23.06
C GLY A 150 4.17 1.43 -23.55
N TYR A 151 3.95 2.61 -22.95
CA TYR A 151 4.63 3.85 -23.33
C TYR A 151 5.84 4.14 -22.42
N ALA A 152 6.87 4.81 -22.92
CA ALA A 152 8.00 5.23 -22.08
C ALA A 152 7.56 6.29 -21.06
N ALA A 153 8.19 6.33 -19.87
CA ALA A 153 7.79 7.24 -18.79
C ALA A 153 7.72 8.71 -19.22
N ALA A 154 8.66 9.17 -20.05
CA ALA A 154 8.66 10.53 -20.60
C ALA A 154 7.49 10.80 -21.58
N ASP A 155 7.01 9.77 -22.27
CA ASP A 155 5.88 9.90 -23.21
C ASP A 155 4.54 9.76 -22.48
N LYS A 156 4.46 8.97 -21.40
CA LYS A 156 3.30 8.96 -20.50
C LYS A 156 3.01 10.35 -19.96
N VAL A 157 4.05 11.12 -19.60
CA VAL A 157 3.91 12.51 -19.15
C VAL A 157 3.29 13.39 -20.24
N LYS A 158 3.76 13.27 -21.49
CA LYS A 158 3.24 14.07 -22.62
C LYS A 158 1.80 13.68 -22.99
N ILE A 159 1.48 12.38 -22.95
CA ILE A 159 0.13 11.87 -23.20
C ILE A 159 -0.82 12.33 -22.08
N ASN A 160 -0.41 12.24 -20.81
CA ASN A 160 -1.19 12.73 -19.67
C ASN A 160 -1.43 14.25 -19.76
N ALA A 161 -0.47 15.04 -20.22
CA ALA A 161 -0.67 16.47 -20.42
C ALA A 161 -1.78 16.78 -21.45
N VAL A 162 -1.88 15.96 -22.52
CA VAL A 162 -2.98 16.08 -23.49
C VAL A 162 -4.30 15.60 -22.89
N ILE A 163 -4.32 14.51 -22.13
CA ILE A 163 -5.51 14.03 -21.40
C ILE A 163 -6.04 15.14 -20.49
N ASP A 164 -5.18 15.75 -19.68
CA ASP A 164 -5.57 16.83 -18.75
C ASP A 164 -6.18 18.02 -19.51
N THR A 165 -5.58 18.40 -20.64
CA THR A 165 -6.12 19.46 -21.51
C THR A 165 -7.51 19.10 -22.05
N GLN A 166 -7.69 17.85 -22.47
CA GLN A 166 -8.96 17.38 -23.05
C GLN A 166 -10.06 17.20 -21.98
N VAL A 167 -9.71 16.81 -20.75
CA VAL A 167 -10.65 16.76 -19.63
C VAL A 167 -11.21 18.16 -19.35
N ALA A 168 -10.37 19.20 -19.35
CA ALA A 168 -10.83 20.58 -19.19
C ALA A 168 -11.74 21.02 -20.35
N ALA A 169 -11.45 20.63 -21.59
CA ALA A 169 -12.29 20.92 -22.76
C ALA A 169 -13.67 20.23 -22.67
N ILE A 170 -13.72 18.97 -22.21
CA ILE A 170 -14.95 18.21 -21.97
C ILE A 170 -15.81 18.90 -20.90
N GLU A 171 -15.22 19.34 -19.79
CA GLU A 171 -15.95 20.06 -18.73
C GLU A 171 -16.50 21.42 -19.21
N ASN A 172 -15.73 22.17 -20.00
CA ASN A 172 -16.22 23.41 -20.60
C ASN A 172 -17.40 23.17 -21.56
N ALA A 173 -17.36 22.08 -22.35
CA ALA A 173 -18.47 21.72 -23.21
C ALA A 173 -19.75 21.35 -22.41
N LYS A 174 -19.60 20.69 -21.25
CA LYS A 174 -20.72 20.42 -20.32
C LYS A 174 -21.33 21.72 -19.74
N LEU A 175 -20.48 22.67 -19.36
CA LEU A 175 -20.90 23.97 -18.82
C LEU A 175 -21.69 24.79 -19.85
N THR A 176 -21.31 24.73 -21.12
CA THR A 176 -22.05 25.41 -22.21
C THR A 176 -23.47 24.88 -22.35
N ILE A 177 -23.67 23.55 -22.26
CA ILE A 177 -25.01 22.94 -22.33
C ILE A 177 -25.87 23.26 -21.10
N SER A 178 -25.25 23.47 -19.94
CA SER A 178 -25.99 23.85 -18.72
C SER A 178 -26.68 25.21 -18.84
N ASN A 179 -26.31 26.02 -19.84
CA ASN A 179 -26.81 27.39 -20.06
C ASN A 179 -27.62 27.58 -21.37
N SER A 180 -27.68 26.57 -22.25
CA SER A 180 -28.49 26.56 -23.49
C SER A 180 -28.69 25.12 -24.03
N THR A 181 -29.86 24.79 -24.60
CA THR A 181 -30.22 23.41 -25.00
C THR A 181 -30.66 23.28 -26.47
N THR A 182 -30.07 24.03 -27.39
CA THR A 182 -30.39 23.90 -28.83
C THR A 182 -29.71 22.68 -29.44
N VAL A 183 -30.23 22.17 -30.57
CA VAL A 183 -29.58 21.06 -31.32
C VAL A 183 -28.13 21.40 -31.65
N ASP A 184 -27.86 22.65 -32.02
CA ASP A 184 -26.52 23.10 -32.43
C ASP A 184 -25.54 23.17 -31.25
N ASP A 185 -26.01 23.56 -30.06
CA ASP A 185 -25.19 23.51 -28.83
C ASP A 185 -24.85 22.07 -28.45
N VAL A 186 -25.81 21.16 -28.54
CA VAL A 186 -25.61 19.72 -28.23
C VAL A 186 -24.65 19.08 -29.25
N LYS A 187 -24.77 19.42 -30.54
CA LYS A 187 -23.81 19.02 -31.58
C LYS A 187 -22.41 19.55 -31.28
N GLY A 188 -22.29 20.83 -30.92
CA GLY A 188 -21.00 21.44 -30.57
C GLY A 188 -20.31 20.71 -29.42
N ALA A 189 -21.06 20.26 -28.41
CA ALA A 189 -20.51 19.46 -27.33
C ALA A 189 -20.14 18.03 -27.74
N ILE A 190 -20.99 17.37 -28.56
CA ILE A 190 -20.66 16.06 -29.15
C ILE A 190 -19.37 16.15 -29.97
N ASP A 191 -19.21 17.21 -30.77
CA ASP A 191 -18.01 17.43 -31.57
C ASP A 191 -16.79 17.68 -30.68
N ALA A 192 -16.94 18.42 -29.57
CA ALA A 192 -15.88 18.59 -28.59
C ALA A 192 -15.47 17.26 -27.94
N PHE A 193 -16.43 16.38 -27.61
CA PHE A 193 -16.15 15.05 -27.08
C PHE A 193 -15.40 14.16 -28.08
N LYS A 194 -15.87 14.12 -29.34
CA LYS A 194 -15.20 13.40 -30.42
C LYS A 194 -13.80 13.93 -30.70
N ALA A 195 -13.63 15.25 -30.68
CA ALA A 195 -12.34 15.90 -30.83
C ALA A 195 -11.39 15.57 -29.68
N ALA A 196 -11.88 15.53 -28.44
CA ALA A 196 -11.11 15.13 -27.27
C ALA A 196 -10.63 13.68 -27.36
N VAL A 197 -11.52 12.74 -27.69
CA VAL A 197 -11.18 11.33 -27.96
C VAL A 197 -10.08 11.25 -29.03
N LYS A 198 -10.30 11.95 -30.15
CA LYS A 198 -9.35 11.95 -31.26
C LYS A 198 -8.01 12.54 -30.87
N ALA A 199 -7.97 13.63 -30.10
CA ALA A 199 -6.73 14.30 -29.70
C ALA A 199 -5.88 13.41 -28.80
N VAL A 200 -6.49 12.71 -27.83
CA VAL A 200 -5.77 11.74 -27.00
C VAL A 200 -5.25 10.58 -27.85
N GLN A 201 -6.08 10.03 -28.74
CA GLN A 201 -5.65 8.97 -29.65
C GLN A 201 -4.53 9.41 -30.61
N ASP A 202 -4.59 10.63 -31.14
CA ASP A 202 -3.57 11.18 -32.03
C ASP A 202 -2.27 11.47 -31.29
N GLU A 203 -2.32 11.98 -30.06
CA GLU A 203 -1.12 12.18 -29.23
C GLU A 203 -0.45 10.85 -28.91
N MET A 204 -1.24 9.83 -28.53
CA MET A 204 -0.76 8.46 -28.38
C MET A 204 -0.13 7.90 -29.67
N LYS A 205 -0.59 8.34 -30.85
CA LYS A 205 0.01 8.00 -32.16
C LYS A 205 1.24 8.84 -32.54
N LYS A 206 1.47 10.02 -31.98
CA LYS A 206 2.68 10.83 -32.29
C LYS A 206 3.95 10.15 -31.82
N TYR A 207 3.84 9.42 -30.72
CA TYR A 207 4.90 8.56 -30.22
C TYR A 207 4.85 7.17 -30.89
N ASN A 208 4.33 7.13 -32.14
CA ASN A 208 4.10 5.93 -32.96
C ASN A 208 4.40 6.17 -34.47
N THR A 209 5.63 6.57 -34.86
CA THR A 209 6.07 6.69 -36.27
C THR A 209 7.44 6.08 -36.52
N ALA A 210 7.62 5.31 -37.60
CA ALA A 210 8.78 4.44 -37.76
C ALA A 210 9.68 4.62 -39.02
N THR A 211 10.91 5.14 -38.85
CA THR A 211 11.97 5.37 -39.87
C THR A 211 13.30 4.67 -39.58
N THR A 212 13.56 4.26 -38.34
CA THR A 212 14.76 3.58 -37.86
C THR A 212 14.50 2.08 -37.65
N ASP A 213 15.55 1.30 -37.46
CA ASP A 213 15.44 -0.14 -37.21
C ASP A 213 14.65 -0.46 -35.92
N ALA A 214 14.72 0.39 -34.89
CA ALA A 214 13.93 0.27 -33.66
C ALA A 214 12.43 0.52 -33.89
N GLU A 215 12.16 1.38 -34.84
CA GLU A 215 10.85 1.86 -35.23
C GLU A 215 10.15 0.84 -36.16
N LYS A 216 10.87 0.29 -37.16
CA LYS A 216 10.40 -0.87 -37.96
C LYS A 216 10.15 -2.10 -37.11
N LEU A 217 10.94 -2.28 -36.07
CA LEU A 217 10.76 -3.33 -35.08
C LEU A 217 9.48 -3.14 -34.26
N ALA A 218 9.19 -1.91 -33.82
CA ALA A 218 7.93 -1.58 -33.13
C ALA A 218 6.71 -1.78 -34.04
N GLN A 219 6.80 -1.41 -35.32
CA GLN A 219 5.74 -1.71 -36.30
C GLN A 219 5.55 -3.21 -36.51
N ALA A 220 6.62 -3.97 -36.72
CA ALA A 220 6.55 -5.43 -36.88
C ALA A 220 5.97 -6.12 -35.63
N LYS A 221 6.21 -5.55 -34.44
CA LYS A 221 5.61 -6.00 -33.18
C LYS A 221 4.10 -5.75 -33.17
N ASN A 222 3.66 -4.54 -33.51
CA ASN A 222 2.24 -4.19 -33.61
C ASN A 222 1.51 -5.00 -34.68
N ASP A 223 2.15 -5.24 -35.84
CA ASP A 223 1.61 -6.07 -36.91
C ASP A 223 1.43 -7.52 -36.46
N ALA A 224 2.38 -8.06 -35.68
CA ALA A 224 2.26 -9.40 -35.11
C ALA A 224 1.12 -9.50 -34.08
N ILE A 225 0.94 -8.49 -33.23
CA ILE A 225 -0.19 -8.41 -32.27
C ILE A 225 -1.52 -8.30 -33.01
N PHE A 226 -1.60 -7.43 -34.02
CA PHE A 226 -2.81 -7.25 -34.83
C PHE A 226 -3.18 -8.52 -35.61
N ALA A 227 -2.18 -9.22 -36.15
CA ALA A 227 -2.38 -10.51 -36.81
C ALA A 227 -2.83 -11.60 -35.83
N LEU A 228 -2.31 -11.61 -34.60
CA LEU A 228 -2.74 -12.50 -33.52
C LEU A 228 -4.20 -12.25 -33.14
N ASN A 229 -4.60 -10.99 -32.93
CA ASN A 229 -5.98 -10.63 -32.56
C ASN A 229 -6.97 -11.01 -33.68
N GLN A 230 -6.66 -10.72 -34.94
CA GLN A 230 -7.50 -11.16 -36.05
C GLN A 230 -7.60 -12.69 -36.14
N ALA A 231 -6.52 -13.41 -35.87
CA ALA A 231 -6.55 -14.87 -35.86
C ALA A 231 -7.39 -15.42 -34.70
N ALA A 232 -7.33 -14.78 -33.52
CA ALA A 232 -8.16 -15.10 -32.37
C ALA A 232 -9.65 -14.84 -32.64
N ASP A 233 -10.01 -13.65 -33.13
CA ASP A 233 -11.39 -13.28 -33.47
C ASP A 233 -11.99 -14.22 -34.52
N ALA A 234 -11.24 -14.46 -35.61
CA ALA A 234 -11.67 -15.36 -36.68
C ALA A 234 -11.82 -16.81 -36.19
N PHE A 235 -10.99 -17.23 -35.23
CA PHE A 235 -11.12 -18.55 -34.60
C PHE A 235 -12.35 -18.63 -33.69
N THR A 236 -12.61 -17.60 -32.87
CA THR A 236 -13.81 -17.51 -32.02
C THR A 236 -15.07 -17.62 -32.88
N ASP A 237 -15.18 -16.81 -33.93
CA ASP A 237 -16.30 -16.86 -34.89
C ASP A 237 -16.44 -18.26 -35.53
N ALA A 238 -15.31 -18.88 -35.91
CA ALA A 238 -15.30 -20.21 -36.51
C ALA A 238 -15.75 -21.31 -35.54
N VAL A 239 -15.35 -21.23 -34.26
CA VAL A 239 -15.73 -22.19 -33.21
C VAL A 239 -17.20 -22.01 -32.82
N GLU A 240 -17.66 -20.77 -32.60
CA GLU A 240 -19.06 -20.48 -32.33
C GLU A 240 -19.96 -20.98 -33.47
N THR A 241 -19.55 -20.72 -34.72
CA THR A 241 -20.27 -21.22 -35.90
C THR A 241 -20.27 -22.74 -35.98
N ALA A 242 -19.12 -23.40 -35.76
CA ALA A 242 -18.98 -24.85 -35.85
C ALA A 242 -19.75 -25.59 -34.76
N TYR A 243 -19.82 -25.04 -33.54
CA TYR A 243 -20.40 -25.69 -32.37
C TYR A 243 -21.76 -25.14 -31.93
N LYS A 244 -22.36 -24.16 -32.66
CA LYS A 244 -23.68 -23.56 -32.40
C LYS A 244 -24.82 -24.56 -32.14
N ASN A 245 -24.72 -25.76 -32.71
CA ASN A 245 -25.71 -26.84 -32.59
C ASN A 245 -25.09 -28.14 -32.03
N SER A 246 -24.08 -28.04 -31.17
CA SER A 246 -23.31 -29.20 -30.70
C SER A 246 -24.18 -30.28 -30.01
N VAL A 247 -23.83 -31.55 -30.26
CA VAL A 247 -24.52 -32.74 -29.72
C VAL A 247 -23.63 -33.65 -28.86
N ASN A 248 -22.35 -33.31 -28.66
CA ASN A 248 -21.43 -34.09 -27.83
C ASN A 248 -20.78 -33.27 -26.72
N ALA A 249 -20.41 -33.93 -25.62
CA ALA A 249 -19.93 -33.28 -24.41
C ALA A 249 -18.60 -32.51 -24.59
N THR A 250 -17.75 -32.92 -25.54
CA THR A 250 -16.45 -32.28 -25.78
C THR A 250 -16.58 -30.91 -26.45
N GLU A 251 -17.43 -30.80 -27.46
CA GLU A 251 -17.72 -29.53 -28.15
C GLU A 251 -18.47 -28.54 -27.25
N VAL A 252 -19.43 -29.02 -26.45
CA VAL A 252 -20.11 -28.19 -25.44
C VAL A 252 -19.12 -27.63 -24.42
N ALA A 253 -18.17 -28.46 -23.94
CA ALA A 253 -17.14 -28.00 -23.03
C ALA A 253 -16.21 -26.95 -23.67
N ARG A 254 -15.84 -27.14 -24.95
CA ARG A 254 -15.00 -26.20 -25.72
C ARG A 254 -15.68 -24.86 -25.98
N LEU A 255 -16.99 -24.85 -26.26
CA LEU A 255 -17.76 -23.61 -26.41
C LEU A 255 -17.88 -22.89 -25.06
N ALA A 256 -18.06 -23.64 -23.97
CA ALA A 256 -18.13 -23.08 -22.62
C ALA A 256 -16.79 -22.51 -22.12
N SER A 257 -15.64 -23.00 -22.62
CA SER A 257 -14.30 -22.51 -22.28
C SER A 257 -13.66 -21.62 -23.33
N LEU A 258 -14.38 -21.28 -24.42
CA LEU A 258 -13.81 -20.70 -25.64
C LEU A 258 -12.95 -19.45 -25.37
N ASP A 259 -13.54 -18.42 -24.77
CA ASP A 259 -12.86 -17.15 -24.51
C ASP A 259 -11.58 -17.37 -23.68
N LYS A 260 -11.68 -18.18 -22.62
CA LYS A 260 -10.56 -18.50 -21.74
C LYS A 260 -9.44 -19.27 -22.46
N ASP A 261 -9.79 -20.21 -23.33
CA ASP A 261 -8.82 -21.01 -24.06
C ASP A 261 -8.11 -20.16 -25.13
N VAL A 262 -8.85 -19.25 -25.78
CA VAL A 262 -8.34 -18.25 -26.74
C VAL A 262 -7.37 -17.30 -26.06
N ASP A 263 -7.75 -16.71 -24.93
CA ASP A 263 -6.89 -15.82 -24.13
C ASP A 263 -5.57 -16.51 -23.75
N LYS A 264 -5.64 -17.78 -23.33
CA LYS A 264 -4.46 -18.54 -22.92
C LYS A 264 -3.48 -18.78 -24.08
N MET A 265 -3.98 -19.11 -25.26
CA MET A 265 -3.15 -19.28 -26.45
C MET A 265 -2.58 -17.94 -26.91
N ALA A 266 -3.37 -16.87 -26.89
CA ALA A 266 -2.94 -15.52 -27.27
C ALA A 266 -1.80 -15.02 -26.37
N ALA A 267 -1.94 -15.16 -25.04
CA ALA A 267 -0.93 -14.72 -24.07
C ALA A 267 0.48 -15.32 -24.32
N MET A 268 0.55 -16.58 -24.75
CA MET A 268 1.83 -17.21 -25.09
C MET A 268 2.49 -16.57 -26.32
N TYR A 269 1.71 -16.23 -27.35
CA TYR A 269 2.21 -15.55 -28.54
C TYR A 269 2.62 -14.11 -28.22
N GLU A 270 1.85 -13.40 -27.38
CA GLU A 270 2.19 -12.05 -26.90
C GLU A 270 3.53 -12.04 -26.15
N GLU A 271 3.74 -12.98 -25.22
CA GLU A 271 5.01 -13.12 -24.50
C GLU A 271 6.18 -13.34 -25.46
N LYS A 272 5.99 -14.14 -26.51
CA LYS A 272 7.02 -14.41 -27.52
C LYS A 272 7.29 -13.20 -28.42
N ILE A 273 6.25 -12.48 -28.81
CA ILE A 273 6.36 -11.22 -29.56
C ILE A 273 7.22 -10.22 -28.77
N GLU A 274 6.96 -10.07 -27.47
CA GLU A 274 7.75 -9.21 -26.58
C GLU A 274 9.20 -9.67 -26.46
N GLU A 275 9.43 -10.97 -26.24
CA GLU A 275 10.79 -11.52 -26.11
C GLU A 275 11.64 -11.27 -27.36
N PHE A 276 11.11 -11.57 -28.55
CA PHE A 276 11.86 -11.39 -29.79
C PHE A 276 12.10 -9.91 -30.11
N ALA A 277 11.15 -9.03 -29.77
CA ALA A 277 11.35 -7.59 -29.89
C ALA A 277 12.49 -7.09 -28.98
N ALA A 278 12.55 -7.56 -27.74
CA ALA A 278 13.52 -7.11 -26.74
C ALA A 278 14.92 -7.75 -26.86
N LYS A 279 15.14 -8.77 -27.70
CA LYS A 279 16.36 -9.60 -27.71
C LYS A 279 17.64 -8.84 -28.09
N GLU A 280 18.48 -8.47 -27.11
CA GLU A 280 19.65 -7.59 -27.33
C GLU A 280 20.70 -8.13 -28.31
N ASN A 281 20.94 -9.45 -28.31
CA ASN A 281 21.96 -10.10 -29.14
C ASN A 281 21.49 -10.43 -30.57
N MET A 282 20.38 -9.84 -31.04
CA MET A 282 19.78 -10.14 -32.34
C MET A 282 19.67 -8.87 -33.18
N SER A 283 20.02 -8.96 -34.48
CA SER A 283 19.92 -7.80 -35.39
C SER A 283 18.46 -7.37 -35.56
N ALA A 284 18.21 -6.09 -35.81
CA ALA A 284 16.84 -5.59 -36.00
C ALA A 284 16.11 -6.29 -37.16
N THR A 285 16.82 -6.61 -38.24
CA THR A 285 16.29 -7.40 -39.37
C THR A 285 15.84 -8.79 -38.93
N ASP A 286 16.66 -9.48 -38.13
CA ASP A 286 16.31 -10.82 -37.64
C ASP A 286 15.15 -10.78 -36.66
N LYS A 287 15.03 -9.70 -35.86
CA LYS A 287 13.87 -9.47 -34.97
C LYS A 287 12.58 -9.29 -35.76
N ILE A 288 12.61 -8.45 -36.79
CA ILE A 288 11.46 -8.21 -37.67
C ILE A 288 11.05 -9.51 -38.38
N ASN A 289 12.01 -10.29 -38.89
CA ASN A 289 11.74 -11.57 -39.51
C ASN A 289 11.11 -12.59 -38.54
N ALA A 290 11.61 -12.64 -37.30
CA ALA A 290 11.05 -13.50 -36.26
C ALA A 290 9.61 -13.11 -35.91
N LEU A 291 9.31 -11.81 -35.78
CA LEU A 291 7.96 -11.31 -35.52
C LEU A 291 6.98 -11.65 -36.66
N GLY A 292 7.43 -11.54 -37.91
CA GLY A 292 6.64 -11.98 -39.07
C GLY A 292 6.37 -13.50 -39.06
N GLN A 293 7.35 -14.31 -38.66
CA GLN A 293 7.15 -15.76 -38.51
C GLN A 293 6.17 -16.08 -37.38
N ILE A 294 6.20 -15.34 -36.27
CA ILE A 294 5.23 -15.49 -35.17
C ILE A 294 3.81 -15.17 -35.65
N ALA A 295 3.64 -14.09 -36.41
CA ALA A 295 2.34 -13.69 -36.97
C ALA A 295 1.74 -14.77 -37.90
N GLU A 296 2.55 -15.35 -38.78
CA GLU A 296 2.10 -16.44 -39.67
C GLU A 296 1.83 -17.74 -38.90
N LEU A 297 2.64 -18.03 -37.89
CA LEU A 297 2.42 -19.19 -37.02
C LEU A 297 1.12 -19.06 -36.23
N ALA A 298 0.81 -17.87 -35.69
CA ALA A 298 -0.45 -17.61 -34.99
C ALA A 298 -1.65 -17.90 -35.90
N LYS A 299 -1.67 -17.35 -37.12
CA LYS A 299 -2.73 -17.63 -38.11
C LYS A 299 -2.91 -19.12 -38.40
N ALA A 300 -1.81 -19.88 -38.47
CA ALA A 300 -1.85 -21.32 -38.75
C ALA A 300 -2.31 -22.18 -37.56
N ARG A 301 -2.06 -21.71 -36.32
CA ARG A 301 -2.38 -22.46 -35.08
C ARG A 301 -3.73 -22.10 -34.48
N PHE A 302 -4.26 -20.90 -34.74
CA PHE A 302 -5.65 -20.52 -34.47
C PHE A 302 -6.62 -21.14 -35.48
N ALA A 303 -6.58 -22.47 -35.55
CA ALA A 303 -7.45 -23.30 -36.36
C ALA A 303 -7.88 -24.52 -35.54
N ILE A 304 -9.15 -24.92 -35.62
CA ILE A 304 -9.75 -25.99 -34.79
C ILE A 304 -8.92 -27.28 -34.79
N ALA A 305 -8.29 -27.62 -35.92
CA ALA A 305 -7.47 -28.82 -36.06
C ALA A 305 -6.20 -28.84 -35.19
N ASN A 306 -5.64 -27.67 -34.88
CA ASN A 306 -4.34 -27.54 -34.19
C ASN A 306 -4.51 -26.99 -32.76
N PHE A 307 -5.43 -26.04 -32.59
CA PHE A 307 -5.57 -25.20 -31.40
C PHE A 307 -5.64 -25.99 -30.09
N TYR A 308 -6.52 -26.99 -29.99
CA TYR A 308 -6.71 -27.74 -28.73
C TYR A 308 -5.57 -28.72 -28.42
N THR A 309 -4.81 -29.14 -29.44
CA THR A 309 -3.59 -29.94 -29.23
C THR A 309 -2.49 -29.05 -28.65
N ASP A 310 -2.32 -27.85 -29.19
CA ASP A 310 -1.37 -26.85 -28.71
C ASP A 310 -1.74 -26.37 -27.29
N LEU A 311 -3.04 -26.21 -26.99
CA LEU A 311 -3.55 -25.89 -25.65
C LEU A 311 -3.20 -26.96 -24.60
N THR A 312 -3.12 -28.24 -25.01
CA THR A 312 -2.70 -29.33 -24.13
C THR A 312 -1.21 -29.20 -23.75
N VAL A 313 -0.37 -28.74 -24.69
CA VAL A 313 1.04 -28.43 -24.43
C VAL A 313 1.18 -27.32 -23.39
N LEU A 314 0.41 -26.23 -23.54
CA LEU A 314 0.40 -25.13 -22.57
C LEU A 314 -0.12 -25.57 -21.19
N SER A 315 -1.12 -26.44 -21.15
CA SER A 315 -1.64 -26.97 -19.90
C SER A 315 -0.61 -27.83 -19.15
N ASN A 316 0.25 -28.55 -19.87
CA ASN A 316 1.39 -29.25 -19.26
C ASN A 316 2.49 -28.28 -18.79
N ALA A 317 2.71 -27.17 -19.52
CA ALA A 317 3.64 -26.12 -19.12
C ALA A 317 3.21 -25.47 -17.80
N ASP A 318 1.91 -25.19 -17.60
CA ASP A 318 1.39 -24.62 -16.34
C ASP A 318 1.76 -25.45 -15.11
N VAL A 319 1.69 -26.79 -15.23
CA VAL A 319 2.07 -27.69 -14.15
C VAL A 319 3.56 -27.53 -13.81
N LEU A 320 4.41 -27.30 -14.81
CA LEU A 320 5.83 -27.08 -14.63
C LEU A 320 6.17 -25.67 -14.13
N LEU A 321 5.39 -24.65 -14.51
CA LEU A 321 5.48 -23.30 -13.96
C LEU A 321 5.15 -23.32 -12.46
N ALA A 322 4.07 -24.00 -12.07
CA ALA A 322 3.71 -24.21 -10.66
C ALA A 322 4.77 -25.03 -9.91
N TYR A 323 5.39 -26.01 -10.58
CA TYR A 323 6.53 -26.74 -10.02
C TYR A 323 7.75 -25.83 -9.80
N ALA A 324 8.07 -24.93 -10.74
CA ALA A 324 9.15 -23.96 -10.59
C ALA A 324 8.90 -23.02 -9.41
N ASP A 325 7.67 -22.54 -9.23
CA ASP A 325 7.27 -21.74 -8.06
C ASP A 325 7.45 -22.52 -6.75
N THR A 326 7.09 -23.81 -6.75
CA THR A 326 7.29 -24.69 -5.59
C THR A 326 8.78 -24.85 -5.24
N VAL A 327 9.63 -25.11 -6.25
CA VAL A 327 11.09 -25.25 -6.04
C VAL A 327 11.72 -23.94 -5.56
N ALA A 328 11.32 -22.79 -6.12
CA ALA A 328 11.80 -21.50 -5.66
C ALA A 328 11.40 -21.24 -4.20
N ALA A 329 10.16 -21.57 -3.81
CA ALA A 329 9.72 -21.44 -2.43
C ALA A 329 10.53 -22.35 -1.49
N GLU A 330 10.76 -23.60 -1.86
CA GLU A 330 11.61 -24.53 -1.10
C GLU A 330 13.05 -24.01 -0.95
N LYS A 331 13.64 -23.44 -2.01
CA LYS A 331 14.99 -22.87 -1.97
C LYS A 331 15.07 -21.60 -1.12
N LYS A 332 14.08 -20.71 -1.20
CA LYS A 332 14.01 -19.50 -0.33
C LYS A 332 13.85 -19.85 1.15
N ALA A 333 13.17 -20.97 1.45
CA ALA A 333 12.97 -21.48 2.80
C ALA A 333 14.13 -22.34 3.33
N ALA A 334 15.13 -22.66 2.49
CA ALA A 334 16.24 -23.51 2.90
C ALA A 334 17.16 -22.78 3.89
N ILE A 335 17.35 -23.38 5.07
CA ILE A 335 18.15 -22.82 6.16
C ILE A 335 19.41 -23.63 6.44
N GLY A 336 20.50 -22.92 6.76
CA GLY A 336 21.74 -23.48 7.28
C GLY A 336 21.64 -23.88 8.76
N PRO A 337 22.65 -24.58 9.30
CA PRO A 337 22.67 -25.04 10.70
C PRO A 337 22.64 -23.93 11.76
N ASP A 338 22.96 -22.70 11.38
CA ASP A 338 22.98 -21.49 12.21
C ASP A 338 21.69 -20.64 12.11
N GLY A 339 20.67 -21.14 11.40
CA GLY A 339 19.39 -20.44 11.20
C GLY A 339 19.38 -19.42 10.05
N THR A 340 20.47 -19.32 9.28
CA THR A 340 20.61 -18.36 8.17
C THR A 340 20.11 -18.96 6.86
N LYS A 341 19.78 -18.13 5.84
CA LYS A 341 19.38 -18.68 4.52
C LYS A 341 20.56 -19.37 3.86
N LEU A 342 20.29 -20.52 3.24
CA LEU A 342 21.26 -21.25 2.45
C LEU A 342 21.46 -20.64 1.05
N TYR A 343 20.49 -19.85 0.55
CA TYR A 343 20.49 -19.21 -0.76
C TYR A 343 20.06 -17.74 -0.66
N ASP A 344 20.64 -16.86 -1.49
CA ASP A 344 20.19 -15.46 -1.61
C ASP A 344 18.88 -15.40 -2.40
N ASN A 345 17.82 -14.81 -1.84
CA ASN A 345 16.50 -14.78 -2.49
C ASN A 345 16.55 -14.15 -3.89
N THR A 346 17.40 -13.13 -4.12
CA THR A 346 17.53 -12.47 -5.42
C THR A 346 18.11 -13.45 -6.44
N ASP A 347 19.10 -14.24 -6.06
CA ASP A 347 19.64 -15.29 -6.91
C ASP A 347 18.59 -16.38 -7.17
N VAL A 348 17.75 -16.72 -6.18
CA VAL A 348 16.62 -17.65 -6.38
C VAL A 348 15.58 -17.07 -7.33
N ASP A 349 15.26 -15.78 -7.24
CA ASP A 349 14.30 -15.10 -8.11
C ASP A 349 14.80 -15.02 -9.56
N VAL A 350 16.10 -14.76 -9.75
CA VAL A 350 16.74 -14.86 -11.07
C VAL A 350 16.58 -16.28 -11.63
N LYS A 351 16.85 -17.33 -10.83
CA LYS A 351 16.68 -18.72 -11.26
C LYS A 351 15.22 -19.11 -11.51
N LEU A 352 14.27 -18.56 -10.76
CA LEU A 352 12.85 -18.75 -11.01
C LEU A 352 12.44 -18.15 -12.36
N ALA A 353 12.88 -16.92 -12.66
CA ALA A 353 12.63 -16.29 -13.94
C ALA A 353 13.26 -17.08 -15.11
N GLU A 354 14.52 -17.52 -14.95
CA GLU A 354 15.20 -18.39 -15.92
C GLU A 354 14.45 -19.71 -16.14
N ALA A 355 13.95 -20.35 -15.07
CA ALA A 355 13.22 -21.62 -15.15
C ALA A 355 11.85 -21.47 -15.83
N LYS A 356 11.08 -20.43 -15.47
CA LYS A 356 9.80 -20.11 -16.11
C LYS A 356 10.00 -19.82 -17.60
N LYS A 357 11.03 -19.03 -17.93
CA LYS A 357 11.40 -18.76 -19.31
C LYS A 357 11.77 -20.06 -20.05
N ALA A 358 12.57 -20.94 -19.46
CA ALA A 358 12.96 -22.21 -20.08
C ALA A 358 11.75 -23.12 -20.37
N VAL A 359 10.75 -23.14 -19.48
CA VAL A 359 9.49 -23.88 -19.68
C VAL A 359 8.66 -23.28 -20.82
N ASN A 360 8.47 -21.95 -20.83
CA ASN A 360 7.71 -21.26 -21.88
C ASN A 360 8.40 -21.35 -23.24
N ASP A 361 9.73 -21.22 -23.29
CA ASP A 361 10.54 -21.41 -24.50
C ASP A 361 10.36 -22.81 -25.09
N ALA A 362 10.42 -23.85 -24.24
CA ALA A 362 10.25 -25.23 -24.66
C ALA A 362 8.80 -25.53 -25.12
N ALA A 363 7.79 -25.01 -24.42
CA ALA A 363 6.39 -25.15 -24.82
C ALA A 363 6.13 -24.48 -26.18
N TYR A 364 6.65 -23.27 -26.38
CA TYR A 364 6.57 -22.60 -27.67
C TYR A 364 7.30 -23.37 -28.78
N ALA A 365 8.48 -23.93 -28.51
CA ALA A 365 9.21 -24.72 -29.50
C ALA A 365 8.45 -25.97 -29.96
N VAL A 366 7.68 -26.61 -29.07
CA VAL A 366 6.78 -27.72 -29.45
C VAL A 366 5.72 -27.23 -30.45
N ILE A 367 5.09 -26.08 -30.17
CA ILE A 367 4.04 -25.49 -31.01
C ILE A 367 4.63 -24.97 -32.33
N ALA A 368 5.80 -24.35 -32.32
CA ALA A 368 6.40 -23.75 -33.50
C ALA A 368 7.03 -24.79 -34.45
N THR A 369 7.74 -25.79 -33.91
CA THR A 369 8.58 -26.68 -34.72
C THR A 369 8.43 -28.18 -34.40
N GLY A 370 7.56 -28.55 -33.45
CA GLY A 370 7.40 -29.94 -33.03
C GLY A 370 8.57 -30.46 -32.19
N ALA A 371 9.25 -29.57 -31.46
CA ALA A 371 10.34 -29.92 -30.55
C ALA A 371 9.87 -30.82 -29.38
N ALA A 372 10.82 -31.28 -28.56
CA ALA A 372 10.51 -32.07 -27.37
C ALA A 372 9.76 -31.23 -26.31
N ALA A 373 8.74 -31.83 -25.68
CA ALA A 373 7.96 -31.19 -24.62
C ALA A 373 8.81 -30.90 -23.37
N PRO A 374 8.55 -29.79 -22.65
CA PRO A 374 9.22 -29.52 -21.38
C PRO A 374 8.92 -30.61 -20.37
N THR A 375 9.89 -30.91 -19.50
CA THR A 375 9.71 -31.88 -18.43
C THR A 375 10.16 -31.29 -17.09
N LYS A 376 10.04 -32.06 -16.01
CA LYS A 376 10.53 -31.66 -14.69
C LYS A 376 12.02 -31.26 -14.71
N THR A 377 12.82 -31.89 -15.56
CA THR A 377 14.26 -31.59 -15.67
C THR A 377 14.52 -30.17 -16.20
N THR A 378 13.63 -29.65 -17.05
CA THR A 378 13.67 -28.27 -17.55
C THR A 378 13.71 -27.24 -16.40
N VAL A 379 13.05 -27.54 -15.28
CA VAL A 379 13.07 -26.71 -14.07
C VAL A 379 14.26 -27.05 -13.17
N THR A 380 14.50 -28.34 -12.91
CA THR A 380 15.53 -28.73 -11.93
C THR A 380 16.95 -28.39 -12.39
N ASP A 381 17.23 -28.44 -13.69
CA ASP A 381 18.57 -28.14 -14.23
C ASP A 381 18.94 -26.67 -14.02
N VAL A 382 17.96 -25.75 -14.14
CA VAL A 382 18.17 -24.32 -13.85
C VAL A 382 18.51 -24.10 -12.37
N PHE A 383 17.71 -24.67 -11.46
CA PHE A 383 17.97 -24.55 -10.01
C PHE A 383 19.20 -25.33 -9.53
N ALA A 384 19.69 -26.32 -10.28
CA ALA A 384 20.92 -27.04 -9.95
C ALA A 384 22.17 -26.15 -10.04
N THR A 385 22.09 -25.05 -10.82
CA THR A 385 23.17 -24.05 -10.93
C THR A 385 23.19 -23.04 -9.77
N LEU A 386 22.23 -23.11 -8.85
CA LEU A 386 22.14 -22.21 -7.71
C LEU A 386 23.15 -22.60 -6.62
N GLU A 387 24.12 -21.72 -6.37
CA GLU A 387 25.16 -21.93 -5.35
C GLU A 387 24.66 -21.56 -3.94
N ALA A 388 24.96 -22.41 -2.96
CA ALA A 388 24.68 -22.13 -1.56
C ALA A 388 25.67 -21.09 -1.00
N LYS A 389 25.18 -20.15 -0.20
CA LYS A 389 25.98 -19.12 0.47
C LYS A 389 25.79 -19.19 1.98
N THR A 390 26.87 -18.97 2.74
CA THR A 390 26.82 -18.80 4.20
C THR A 390 26.74 -17.32 4.54
N PHE A 391 25.65 -16.90 5.18
CA PHE A 391 25.45 -15.52 5.62
C PHE A 391 25.50 -15.45 7.14
N PRO A 392 26.49 -14.80 7.77
CA PRO A 392 26.41 -14.55 9.21
C PRO A 392 25.12 -13.77 9.53
N LEU A 393 24.30 -14.26 10.47
CA LEU A 393 22.99 -13.67 10.80
C LEU A 393 23.08 -12.16 11.10
N ALA A 394 24.17 -11.73 11.75
CA ALA A 394 24.44 -10.31 12.00
C ALA A 394 24.66 -9.49 10.71
N ALA A 395 25.38 -10.03 9.72
CA ALA A 395 25.59 -9.37 8.43
C ALA A 395 24.30 -9.30 7.61
N TYR A 396 23.46 -10.32 7.69
CA TYR A 396 22.13 -10.34 7.05
C TYR A 396 21.20 -9.27 7.64
N LYS A 397 21.09 -9.20 8.98
CA LYS A 397 20.34 -8.16 9.69
C LYS A 397 20.79 -6.76 9.28
N LYS A 398 22.11 -6.52 9.20
CA LYS A 398 22.66 -5.24 8.74
C LYS A 398 22.29 -4.91 7.30
N LYS A 399 22.33 -5.88 6.39
CA LYS A 399 21.91 -5.71 4.98
C LYS A 399 20.42 -5.38 4.90
N ALA A 400 19.58 -6.05 5.69
CA ALA A 400 18.15 -5.81 5.73
C ALA A 400 17.81 -4.41 6.25
N ILE A 401 18.43 -3.94 7.34
CA ILE A 401 18.22 -2.59 7.88
C ILE A 401 18.52 -1.51 6.83
N LYS A 402 19.63 -1.66 6.11
CA LYS A 402 20.03 -0.71 5.04
C LYS A 402 18.97 -0.52 3.96
N THR A 403 18.11 -1.51 3.71
CA THR A 403 17.10 -1.43 2.65
C THR A 403 16.05 -0.33 2.89
N PHE A 404 15.86 0.09 4.15
CA PHE A 404 14.91 1.12 4.53
C PHE A 404 15.53 2.30 5.28
N THR A 405 16.86 2.35 5.45
CA THR A 405 17.58 3.46 6.12
C THR A 405 18.61 4.17 5.23
N GLU A 406 18.97 3.63 4.07
CA GLU A 406 19.97 4.20 3.15
C GLU A 406 19.33 4.58 1.79
N GLY A 407 20.12 5.23 0.91
CA GLY A 407 19.66 5.62 -0.42
C GLY A 407 18.54 6.66 -0.36
N LYS A 408 17.42 6.40 -1.05
CA LYS A 408 16.24 7.29 -1.06
C LYS A 408 15.56 7.43 0.31
N TYR A 409 15.86 6.54 1.26
CA TYR A 409 15.30 6.57 2.62
C TYR A 409 16.27 7.17 3.65
N ALA A 410 17.39 7.74 3.23
CA ALA A 410 18.39 8.25 4.16
C ALA A 410 17.84 9.46 4.96
N THR A 411 17.82 9.32 6.29
CA THR A 411 17.37 10.35 7.25
C THR A 411 18.54 11.07 7.95
N VAL A 412 19.79 10.69 7.65
CA VAL A 412 21.01 11.19 8.32
C VAL A 412 21.35 12.67 8.08
N ASN A 413 20.68 13.32 7.11
CA ASN A 413 20.83 14.75 6.86
C ASN A 413 19.46 15.35 6.47
N PRO A 414 18.78 16.08 7.38
CA PRO A 414 17.47 16.69 7.13
C PRO A 414 17.39 17.49 5.82
N ALA A 415 18.47 18.18 5.44
CA ALA A 415 18.55 18.99 4.22
C ALA A 415 18.64 18.17 2.91
N ALA A 416 18.78 16.85 2.99
CA ALA A 416 18.92 15.95 1.84
C ALA A 416 17.85 14.83 1.81
N THR A 417 16.87 14.86 2.72
CA THR A 417 15.80 13.85 2.77
C THR A 417 14.60 14.28 1.94
N ALA A 418 13.74 13.33 1.59
CA ALA A 418 12.51 13.61 0.83
C ALA A 418 11.33 14.07 1.71
N TRP A 419 11.50 14.10 3.03
CA TRP A 419 10.44 14.41 3.99
C TRP A 419 10.86 15.52 4.96
N SER A 420 9.91 16.32 5.40
CA SER A 420 10.09 17.36 6.43
C SER A 420 9.03 17.28 7.53
N GLY A 421 9.28 17.95 8.66
CA GLY A 421 8.37 18.03 9.82
C GLY A 421 7.91 16.67 10.34
N ASP A 422 6.63 16.57 10.71
CA ASP A 422 6.00 15.35 11.25
C ASP A 422 6.19 14.10 10.37
N ARG A 423 6.36 14.26 9.05
CA ARG A 423 6.56 13.13 8.14
C ARG A 423 7.97 12.56 8.24
N TYR A 424 8.97 13.43 8.43
CA TYR A 424 10.34 12.97 8.73
C TYR A 424 10.36 12.14 10.01
N ASP A 425 9.71 12.62 11.06
CA ASP A 425 9.66 11.93 12.35
C ASP A 425 8.97 10.56 12.23
N LYS A 426 7.84 10.48 11.51
CA LYS A 426 7.18 9.19 11.23
C LYS A 426 8.07 8.20 10.49
N VAL A 427 8.85 8.66 9.52
CA VAL A 427 9.80 7.81 8.78
C VAL A 427 10.89 7.30 9.73
N VAL A 428 11.46 8.18 10.56
CA VAL A 428 12.49 7.79 11.55
C VAL A 428 11.93 6.77 12.55
N ASP A 429 10.74 6.99 13.09
CA ASP A 429 10.08 6.07 14.02
C ASP A 429 9.86 4.68 13.40
N LEU A 430 9.44 4.63 12.13
CA LEU A 430 9.29 3.37 11.38
C LEU A 430 10.63 2.69 11.16
N GLN A 431 11.68 3.45 10.82
CA GLN A 431 13.04 2.94 10.64
C GLN A 431 13.59 2.34 11.94
N ASP A 432 13.44 3.04 13.06
CA ASP A 432 13.94 2.60 14.36
C ASP A 432 13.17 1.35 14.83
N LYS A 433 11.84 1.37 14.76
CA LYS A 433 11.00 0.24 15.12
C LYS A 433 11.32 -1.01 14.29
N ALA A 434 11.39 -0.88 12.96
CA ALA A 434 11.69 -1.99 12.07
C ALA A 434 13.11 -2.52 12.28
N SER A 435 14.07 -1.62 12.56
CA SER A 435 15.43 -2.02 12.93
C SER A 435 15.41 -2.86 14.19
N ASP A 436 14.77 -2.40 15.28
CA ASP A 436 14.66 -3.15 16.53
C ASP A 436 14.00 -4.53 16.35
N GLU A 437 12.91 -4.60 15.58
CA GLU A 437 12.24 -5.87 15.27
C GLU A 437 13.15 -6.83 14.48
N ILE A 438 13.90 -6.35 13.48
CA ILE A 438 14.90 -7.15 12.73
C ILE A 438 16.02 -7.63 13.64
N LEU A 439 16.48 -6.76 14.53
CA LEU A 439 17.52 -7.09 15.48
C LEU A 439 17.06 -8.21 16.45
N LEU A 440 15.77 -8.27 16.80
CA LEU A 440 15.14 -9.33 17.61
C LEU A 440 14.82 -10.62 16.84
N ALA A 441 14.64 -10.54 15.52
CA ALA A 441 14.23 -11.67 14.71
C ALA A 441 15.26 -12.83 14.73
N GLU A 442 14.79 -14.05 14.94
CA GLU A 442 15.60 -15.26 15.02
C GLU A 442 15.79 -15.96 13.67
N THR A 443 14.98 -15.59 12.67
CA THR A 443 15.00 -16.18 11.32
C THR A 443 15.06 -15.08 10.27
N THR A 444 15.66 -15.41 9.14
CA THR A 444 15.75 -14.53 7.97
C THR A 444 14.39 -14.25 7.32
N ASP A 445 13.43 -15.16 7.41
CA ASP A 445 12.07 -14.91 6.91
C ASP A 445 11.34 -13.86 7.75
N ALA A 446 11.50 -13.88 9.07
CA ALA A 446 11.02 -12.81 9.93
C ALA A 446 11.72 -11.48 9.61
N ILE A 447 13.04 -11.49 9.43
CA ILE A 447 13.82 -10.30 9.03
C ILE A 447 13.31 -9.72 7.70
N ASP A 448 13.14 -10.56 6.68
CA ASP A 448 12.67 -10.15 5.35
C ASP A 448 11.24 -9.60 5.40
N ALA A 449 10.36 -10.23 6.20
CA ALA A 449 8.99 -9.77 6.37
C ALA A 449 8.95 -8.39 7.02
N ILE A 450 9.73 -8.16 8.08
CA ILE A 450 9.84 -6.86 8.76
C ILE A 450 10.41 -5.82 7.81
N ALA A 451 11.52 -6.11 7.11
CA ALA A 451 12.13 -5.16 6.17
C ALA A 451 11.20 -4.78 5.02
N LYS A 452 10.47 -5.75 4.44
CA LYS A 452 9.47 -5.49 3.40
C LYS A 452 8.31 -4.64 3.91
N GLN A 453 7.83 -4.93 5.12
CA GLN A 453 6.77 -4.17 5.73
C GLN A 453 7.21 -2.72 6.03
N ALA A 454 8.43 -2.53 6.54
CA ALA A 454 9.01 -1.21 6.77
C ALA A 454 9.12 -0.38 5.49
N VAL A 455 9.64 -0.96 4.40
CA VAL A 455 9.68 -0.29 3.09
C VAL A 455 8.29 0.13 2.64
N LYS A 456 7.31 -0.76 2.75
CA LYS A 456 5.92 -0.47 2.36
C LYS A 456 5.32 0.65 3.20
N ASP A 457 5.55 0.65 4.51
CA ASP A 457 4.99 1.65 5.42
C ASP A 457 5.66 3.02 5.23
N ILE A 458 6.96 3.05 4.91
CA ILE A 458 7.69 4.29 4.59
C ILE A 458 7.27 4.84 3.21
N ASP A 459 7.20 4.01 2.18
CA ASP A 459 6.75 4.43 0.83
C ASP A 459 5.28 4.89 0.81
N ALA A 460 4.50 4.59 1.86
CA ALA A 460 3.13 5.09 2.03
C ALA A 460 3.06 6.53 2.60
N ILE A 461 4.19 7.11 3.03
CA ILE A 461 4.27 8.48 3.52
C ILE A 461 4.65 9.41 2.36
N LEU A 462 3.80 10.39 2.05
CA LEU A 462 4.07 11.35 0.96
C LEU A 462 5.37 12.14 1.18
N THR A 463 6.15 12.31 0.11
CA THR A 463 7.32 13.21 0.09
C THR A 463 6.91 14.66 -0.11
N ASP A 464 7.80 15.61 0.21
CA ASP A 464 7.53 17.05 0.03
C ASP A 464 7.20 17.39 -1.43
N ALA A 465 7.94 16.83 -2.39
CA ALA A 465 7.67 17.01 -3.82
C ALA A 465 6.33 16.41 -4.27
N GLN A 466 5.86 15.34 -3.62
CA GLN A 466 4.55 14.76 -3.90
C GLN A 466 3.42 15.62 -3.31
N ILE A 467 3.63 16.22 -2.14
CA ILE A 467 2.71 17.19 -1.54
C ILE A 467 2.56 18.39 -2.46
N ASP A 468 3.66 19.03 -2.90
CA ASP A 468 3.63 20.18 -3.81
C ASP A 468 2.85 19.88 -5.10
N ALA A 469 3.04 18.67 -5.66
CA ALA A 469 2.33 18.22 -6.84
C ALA A 469 0.81 18.05 -6.57
N LEU A 470 0.43 17.48 -5.42
CA LEU A 470 -0.97 17.33 -5.03
C LEU A 470 -1.64 18.67 -4.74
N GLU A 471 -0.95 19.60 -4.09
CA GLU A 471 -1.48 20.94 -3.83
C GLU A 471 -1.69 21.72 -5.13
N SER A 472 -0.74 21.66 -6.06
CA SER A 472 -0.86 22.29 -7.39
C SER A 472 -2.01 21.69 -8.19
N LYS A 473 -2.17 20.37 -8.13
CA LYS A 473 -3.26 19.63 -8.77
C LYS A 473 -4.62 20.02 -8.16
N THR A 474 -4.67 20.21 -6.85
CA THR A 474 -5.88 20.63 -6.13
C THR A 474 -6.24 22.09 -6.42
N GLU A 475 -5.27 23.00 -6.43
CA GLU A 475 -5.48 24.41 -6.81
C GLU A 475 -6.07 24.53 -8.21
N THR A 476 -5.58 23.71 -9.15
CA THR A 476 -6.16 23.63 -10.51
C THR A 476 -7.65 23.30 -10.46
N ARG A 477 -8.07 22.34 -9.63
CA ARG A 477 -9.49 21.97 -9.47
C ARG A 477 -10.31 23.02 -8.76
N ILE A 478 -9.79 23.65 -7.72
CA ILE A 478 -10.44 24.77 -7.02
C ILE A 478 -10.81 25.88 -8.03
N ASN A 479 -9.87 26.20 -8.93
CA ASN A 479 -10.06 27.22 -9.95
C ASN A 479 -11.07 26.79 -11.01
N VAL A 480 -11.00 25.56 -11.53
CA VAL A 480 -11.94 25.02 -12.52
C VAL A 480 -13.37 24.95 -11.97
N LEU A 481 -13.55 24.54 -10.72
CA LEU A 481 -14.86 24.45 -10.07
C LEU A 481 -15.40 25.81 -9.60
N GLY A 482 -14.64 26.89 -9.73
CA GLY A 482 -15.08 28.25 -9.41
C GLY A 482 -15.18 28.55 -7.91
N TYR A 483 -14.53 27.77 -7.05
CA TYR A 483 -14.61 27.97 -5.59
C TYR A 483 -13.96 29.27 -5.13
N GLY A 484 -12.93 29.78 -5.82
CA GLY A 484 -12.36 31.10 -5.53
C GLY A 484 -13.40 32.22 -5.63
N THR A 485 -14.19 32.23 -6.72
CA THR A 485 -15.28 33.20 -6.90
C THR A 485 -16.43 32.96 -5.90
N ALA A 486 -16.71 31.71 -5.55
CA ALA A 486 -17.73 31.39 -4.56
C ALA A 486 -17.35 31.92 -3.16
N PHE A 487 -16.10 31.74 -2.73
CA PHE A 487 -15.58 32.28 -1.47
C PHE A 487 -15.56 33.80 -1.45
N ASP A 488 -15.17 34.44 -2.56
CA ASP A 488 -15.18 35.89 -2.70
C ASP A 488 -16.59 36.48 -2.47
N LYS A 489 -17.61 35.90 -3.12
CA LYS A 489 -19.02 36.28 -2.95
C LYS A 489 -19.55 36.00 -1.54
N TYR A 490 -19.19 34.84 -0.97
CA TYR A 490 -19.60 34.48 0.38
C TYR A 490 -19.03 35.44 1.41
N PHE A 491 -17.75 35.80 1.29
CA PHE A 491 -17.11 36.76 2.18
C PHE A 491 -17.85 38.10 2.15
N ASP A 492 -18.14 38.65 0.97
CA ASP A 492 -18.86 39.93 0.86
C ASP A 492 -20.27 39.88 1.45
N ALA A 493 -20.97 38.75 1.28
CA ALA A 493 -22.34 38.59 1.73
C ALA A 493 -22.47 38.29 3.23
N VAL A 494 -21.56 37.51 3.82
CA VAL A 494 -21.69 36.96 5.18
C VAL A 494 -20.74 37.61 6.17
N VAL A 495 -19.46 37.78 5.79
CA VAL A 495 -18.47 38.46 6.65
C VAL A 495 -18.64 39.98 6.54
N GLY A 496 -18.89 40.46 5.32
CA GLY A 496 -19.12 41.86 5.02
C GLY A 496 -17.86 42.61 4.59
N THR A 497 -18.06 43.74 3.91
CA THR A 497 -16.96 44.55 3.37
C THR A 497 -16.55 45.71 4.27
N THR A 498 -17.39 46.06 5.26
CA THR A 498 -17.16 47.23 6.12
C THR A 498 -16.12 46.91 7.18
N GLY A 499 -15.00 47.65 7.17
CA GLY A 499 -13.93 47.48 8.16
C GLY A 499 -12.87 46.43 7.80
N TYR A 500 -12.97 45.80 6.62
CA TYR A 500 -12.01 44.82 6.10
C TYR A 500 -11.16 45.42 4.97
N SER A 501 -9.90 44.99 4.86
CA SER A 501 -9.01 45.38 3.76
C SER A 501 -9.04 44.32 2.65
N ALA A 502 -8.55 44.68 1.45
CA ALA A 502 -8.40 43.73 0.36
C ALA A 502 -7.46 42.57 0.73
N GLN A 503 -6.40 42.85 1.50
CA GLN A 503 -5.46 41.83 1.97
C GLN A 503 -6.13 40.85 2.94
N ILE A 504 -6.91 41.34 3.92
CA ILE A 504 -7.65 40.48 4.85
C ILE A 504 -8.56 39.51 4.08
N LYS A 505 -9.26 40.01 3.05
CA LYS A 505 -10.12 39.17 2.20
C LYS A 505 -9.31 38.14 1.41
N ALA A 506 -8.20 38.55 0.79
CA ALA A 506 -7.35 37.65 0.01
C ALA A 506 -6.77 36.52 0.88
N ASP A 507 -6.17 36.85 2.01
CA ASP A 507 -5.58 35.89 2.94
C ASP A 507 -6.63 34.92 3.51
N ALA A 508 -7.83 35.42 3.82
CA ALA A 508 -8.93 34.58 4.29
C ALA A 508 -9.39 33.58 3.22
N ILE A 509 -9.44 34.00 1.95
CA ILE A 509 -9.77 33.12 0.83
C ILE A 509 -8.69 32.07 0.62
N ASP A 510 -7.41 32.44 0.69
CA ASP A 510 -6.30 31.50 0.54
C ASP A 510 -6.25 30.50 1.70
N ALA A 511 -6.51 30.92 2.94
CA ALA A 511 -6.68 30.02 4.08
C ALA A 511 -7.85 29.04 3.87
N ALA A 512 -8.98 29.50 3.35
CA ALA A 512 -10.12 28.63 3.04
C ALA A 512 -9.79 27.62 1.93
N LYS A 513 -8.99 28.00 0.92
CA LYS A 513 -8.51 27.05 -0.11
C LYS A 513 -7.52 26.04 0.46
N GLN A 514 -6.69 26.44 1.44
CA GLN A 514 -5.73 25.54 2.07
C GLN A 514 -6.42 24.36 2.76
N ILE A 515 -7.63 24.56 3.33
CA ILE A 515 -8.46 23.47 3.88
C ILE A 515 -8.68 22.34 2.85
N PHE A 516 -8.87 22.67 1.57
CA PHE A 516 -9.02 21.66 0.52
C PHE A 516 -7.72 20.93 0.22
N LYS A 517 -6.61 21.67 0.14
CA LYS A 517 -5.28 21.10 -0.11
C LYS A 517 -4.88 20.15 1.01
N ASP A 518 -5.04 20.58 2.26
CA ASP A 518 -4.75 19.78 3.45
C ASP A 518 -5.61 18.51 3.49
N ALA A 519 -6.90 18.61 3.14
CA ALA A 519 -7.79 17.46 3.07
C ALA A 519 -7.39 16.45 1.99
N VAL A 520 -6.88 16.91 0.84
CA VAL A 520 -6.36 16.03 -0.21
C VAL A 520 -5.04 15.39 0.24
N VAL A 521 -4.12 16.18 0.79
CA VAL A 521 -2.82 15.68 1.29
C VAL A 521 -3.00 14.66 2.40
N ALA A 522 -3.99 14.84 3.27
CA ALA A 522 -4.33 13.90 4.35
C ALA A 522 -4.77 12.51 3.86
N THR A 523 -5.08 12.34 2.56
CA THR A 523 -5.36 11.02 1.99
C THR A 523 -4.12 10.15 1.79
N GLU A 524 -2.92 10.74 1.82
CA GLU A 524 -1.64 10.07 1.58
C GLU A 524 -1.62 9.28 0.24
N ASN A 525 -2.28 9.80 -0.82
CA ASN A 525 -2.39 9.15 -2.12
C ASN A 525 -1.91 10.03 -3.28
N THR A 526 -0.72 9.72 -3.82
CA THR A 526 -0.12 10.42 -4.96
C THR A 526 -0.91 10.28 -6.26
N ASN A 527 -1.71 9.22 -6.38
CA ASN A 527 -2.40 8.84 -7.61
C ASN A 527 -3.89 9.22 -7.58
N ILE A 528 -4.28 10.09 -6.64
CA ILE A 528 -5.67 10.55 -6.52
C ILE A 528 -6.16 11.18 -7.83
N THR A 529 -7.35 10.79 -8.27
CA THR A 529 -7.96 11.28 -9.51
C THR A 529 -8.58 12.66 -9.31
N TYR A 530 -8.82 13.41 -10.39
CA TYR A 530 -9.54 14.68 -10.29
C TYR A 530 -10.97 14.51 -9.75
N ALA A 531 -11.65 13.42 -10.08
CA ALA A 531 -13.00 13.14 -9.55
C ALA A 531 -13.00 12.93 -8.02
N GLU A 532 -11.97 12.27 -7.49
CA GLU A 532 -11.80 12.10 -6.04
C GLU A 532 -11.44 13.41 -5.36
N ILE A 533 -10.58 14.24 -5.97
CA ILE A 533 -10.28 15.59 -5.48
C ILE A 533 -11.56 16.44 -5.43
N ASP A 534 -12.38 16.43 -6.47
CA ASP A 534 -13.63 17.19 -6.53
C ASP A 534 -14.59 16.79 -5.40
N LYS A 535 -14.66 15.49 -5.08
CA LYS A 535 -15.44 14.97 -3.97
C LYS A 535 -14.91 15.48 -2.63
N ILE A 536 -13.60 15.43 -2.40
CA ILE A 536 -12.97 15.92 -1.16
C ILE A 536 -13.23 17.42 -0.99
N ILE A 537 -13.10 18.21 -2.07
CA ILE A 537 -13.41 19.64 -2.05
C ILE A 537 -14.87 19.86 -1.64
N LYS A 538 -15.80 19.12 -2.25
CA LYS A 538 -17.23 19.23 -1.92
C LYS A 538 -17.53 18.87 -0.47
N ASP A 539 -16.93 17.80 0.04
CA ASP A 539 -17.15 17.32 1.41
C ASP A 539 -16.57 18.31 2.45
N ASN A 540 -15.53 19.06 2.11
CA ASN A 540 -14.88 20.04 2.99
C ASN A 540 -15.37 21.48 2.80
N TYR A 541 -16.34 21.72 1.91
CA TYR A 541 -16.80 23.08 1.57
C TYR A 541 -17.28 23.87 2.80
N ASN A 542 -18.05 23.26 3.69
CA ASN A 542 -18.55 23.92 4.89
C ASN A 542 -17.43 24.28 5.89
N THR A 543 -16.40 23.44 5.98
CA THR A 543 -15.21 23.73 6.80
C THR A 543 -14.46 24.93 6.25
N ALA A 544 -14.27 25.00 4.93
CA ALA A 544 -13.65 26.14 4.27
C ALA A 544 -14.47 27.44 4.44
N LEU A 545 -15.81 27.37 4.41
CA LEU A 545 -16.67 28.52 4.71
C LEU A 545 -16.52 29.02 6.14
N ALA A 546 -16.37 28.11 7.11
CA ALA A 546 -16.13 28.48 8.51
C ALA A 546 -14.78 29.20 8.67
N GLU A 547 -13.77 28.81 7.90
CA GLU A 547 -12.45 29.47 7.90
C GLU A 547 -12.54 30.95 7.52
N LEU A 548 -13.34 31.29 6.49
CA LEU A 548 -13.57 32.68 6.07
C LEU A 548 -14.10 33.55 7.21
N THR A 549 -14.92 32.98 8.10
CA THR A 549 -15.54 33.72 9.22
C THR A 549 -14.59 34.03 10.36
N LYS A 550 -13.36 33.45 10.35
CA LYS A 550 -12.32 33.80 11.34
C LYS A 550 -11.70 35.17 11.09
N ALA A 551 -11.86 35.73 9.87
CA ALA A 551 -11.34 37.04 9.51
C ALA A 551 -11.85 38.13 10.47
N LYS A 552 -10.93 38.98 10.93
CA LYS A 552 -11.20 40.08 11.85
C LYS A 552 -11.20 41.41 11.12
N THR A 553 -11.98 42.35 11.60
CA THR A 553 -11.94 43.72 11.09
C THR A 553 -10.60 44.37 11.42
N LYS A 554 -10.22 45.41 10.67
CA LYS A 554 -9.00 46.19 10.92
C LYS A 554 -8.93 46.72 12.36
N ALA A 555 -10.06 47.14 12.94
CA ALA A 555 -10.12 47.65 14.31
C ALA A 555 -9.86 46.55 15.37
N GLU A 556 -10.37 45.35 15.13
CA GLU A 556 -10.12 44.19 15.99
C GLU A 556 -8.67 43.72 15.90
N LEU A 557 -8.07 43.71 14.69
CA LEU A 557 -6.66 43.38 14.51
C LEU A 557 -5.75 44.36 15.27
N VAL A 558 -6.02 45.67 15.19
CA VAL A 558 -5.30 46.69 15.99
C VAL A 558 -5.42 46.42 17.49
N THR A 559 -6.59 46.00 17.96
CA THR A 559 -6.80 45.66 19.37
C THR A 559 -5.97 44.44 19.78
N GLN A 560 -5.92 43.41 18.94
CA GLN A 560 -5.10 42.21 19.18
C GLN A 560 -3.60 42.52 19.12
N ALA A 561 -3.14 43.28 18.12
CA ALA A 561 -1.77 43.75 18.03
C ALA A 561 -1.34 44.49 19.30
N THR A 562 -2.21 45.35 19.84
CA THR A 562 -1.97 46.07 21.10
C THR A 562 -1.85 45.13 22.31
N ALA A 563 -2.65 44.06 22.35
CA ALA A 563 -2.58 43.06 23.41
C ALA A 563 -1.26 42.27 23.35
N VAL A 564 -0.82 41.89 22.14
CA VAL A 564 0.49 41.25 21.91
C VAL A 564 1.62 42.20 22.32
N ASP A 565 1.58 43.46 21.89
CA ASP A 565 2.56 44.48 22.29
C ASP A 565 2.63 44.67 23.81
N THR A 566 1.50 44.59 24.50
CA THR A 566 1.44 44.68 25.97
C THR A 566 2.18 43.52 26.63
N LEU A 567 1.97 42.28 26.15
CA LEU A 567 2.68 41.09 26.65
C LEU A 567 4.19 41.20 26.42
N ILE A 568 4.61 41.61 25.21
CA ILE A 568 6.03 41.76 24.87
C ILE A 568 6.67 42.88 25.69
N ASN A 569 5.98 44.00 25.86
CA ASN A 569 6.49 45.13 26.62
C ASN A 569 6.65 44.80 28.11
N ALA A 570 5.82 43.90 28.66
CA ALA A 570 5.94 43.43 30.03
C ALA A 570 7.19 42.55 30.30
N LEU A 571 7.85 42.03 29.26
CA LEU A 571 9.07 41.24 29.42
C LEU A 571 10.20 42.06 30.07
N PRO A 572 10.99 41.46 30.99
CA PRO A 572 12.05 42.17 31.67
C PRO A 572 13.17 42.60 30.71
N PRO A 573 13.89 43.70 31.01
CA PRO A 573 14.99 44.17 30.16
C PRO A 573 16.20 43.24 30.15
N THR A 574 16.29 42.33 31.12
CA THR A 574 17.32 41.28 31.19
C THR A 574 16.61 39.95 31.37
N ILE A 575 16.64 39.12 30.33
CA ILE A 575 16.03 37.79 30.34
C ILE A 575 16.91 36.80 31.09
N THR A 576 16.28 35.98 31.92
CA THR A 576 16.86 34.85 32.64
C THR A 576 16.06 33.57 32.38
N ILE A 577 16.57 32.42 32.82
CA ILE A 577 15.85 31.14 32.71
C ILE A 577 14.49 31.16 33.45
N ALA A 578 14.35 31.98 34.50
CA ALA A 578 13.09 32.11 35.24
C ALA A 578 11.98 32.79 34.41
N ASP A 579 12.35 33.50 33.35
CA ASP A 579 11.41 34.22 32.48
C ASP A 579 10.88 33.37 31.33
N LYS A 580 11.29 32.08 31.25
CA LYS A 580 10.96 31.14 30.17
C LYS A 580 9.48 31.18 29.78
N ASP A 581 8.60 30.97 30.75
CA ASP A 581 7.15 30.87 30.51
C ASP A 581 6.58 32.18 29.96
N ALA A 582 7.06 33.33 30.46
CA ALA A 582 6.58 34.64 30.00
C ALA A 582 7.03 34.94 28.57
N VAL A 583 8.27 34.60 28.20
CA VAL A 583 8.78 34.81 26.84
C VAL A 583 8.07 33.87 25.86
N LEU A 584 7.89 32.59 26.21
CA LEU A 584 7.16 31.64 25.36
C LEU A 584 5.68 32.03 25.18
N ALA A 585 5.02 32.54 26.23
CA ALA A 585 3.65 33.04 26.12
C ALA A 585 3.54 34.26 25.19
N ALA A 586 4.49 35.20 25.27
CA ALA A 586 4.54 36.34 24.36
C ALA A 586 4.82 35.93 22.91
N GLN A 587 5.73 34.96 22.71
CA GLN A 587 6.02 34.39 21.39
C GLN A 587 4.80 33.68 20.80
N LYS A 588 4.10 32.88 21.59
CA LYS A 588 2.88 32.20 21.16
C LYS A 588 1.77 33.19 20.78
N ALA A 589 1.58 34.24 21.58
CA ALA A 589 0.59 35.28 21.27
C ALA A 589 0.93 36.05 19.97
N PHE A 590 2.22 36.24 19.69
CA PHE A 590 2.70 36.82 18.43
C PHE A 590 2.44 35.89 17.24
N GLU A 591 2.70 34.59 17.38
CA GLU A 591 2.39 33.60 16.34
C GLU A 591 0.89 33.50 16.07
N ASP A 592 0.07 33.41 17.13
CA ASP A 592 -1.40 33.39 17.01
C ASP A 592 -1.96 34.64 16.32
N TYR A 593 -1.30 35.79 16.47
CA TYR A 593 -1.65 37.00 15.76
C TYR A 593 -1.33 36.90 14.27
N LEU A 594 -0.14 36.40 13.91
CA LEU A 594 0.30 36.25 12.52
C LEU A 594 -0.49 35.19 11.73
N ASP A 595 -1.13 34.25 12.42
CA ASP A 595 -2.03 33.27 11.81
C ASP A 595 -3.38 33.89 11.38
N LEU A 596 -3.67 35.14 11.78
CA LEU A 596 -4.91 35.83 11.39
C LEU A 596 -4.78 36.48 10.00
N PRO A 597 -5.84 36.41 9.15
CA PRO A 597 -5.84 37.05 7.84
C PRO A 597 -5.53 38.55 7.87
N GLY A 598 -4.62 39.01 7.01
CA GLY A 598 -4.26 40.41 6.82
C GLY A 598 -3.39 41.03 7.91
N THR A 599 -2.71 40.20 8.71
CA THR A 599 -1.74 40.65 9.72
C THR A 599 -0.31 40.61 9.19
N ASP A 600 0.54 41.47 9.74
CA ASP A 600 1.96 41.53 9.42
C ASP A 600 2.81 41.69 10.69
N LYS A 601 4.06 41.24 10.65
CA LYS A 601 5.03 41.40 11.74
C LYS A 601 5.25 42.86 12.09
N ALA A 602 5.15 43.75 11.09
CA ALA A 602 5.27 45.19 11.23
C ALA A 602 4.15 45.82 12.07
N ASP A 603 3.04 45.11 12.31
CA ASP A 603 1.95 45.59 13.16
C ASP A 603 2.35 45.62 14.64
N ILE A 604 3.41 44.89 15.03
CA ILE A 604 3.83 44.69 16.41
C ILE A 604 5.03 45.60 16.71
N SER A 605 4.78 46.65 17.48
CA SER A 605 5.75 47.71 17.79
C SER A 605 6.97 47.18 18.56
N TYR A 606 6.76 46.19 19.42
CA TYR A 606 7.81 45.62 20.26
C TYR A 606 8.41 44.31 19.71
N GLY A 607 8.17 43.96 18.44
CA GLY A 607 8.66 42.71 17.84
C GLY A 607 10.18 42.48 18.00
N ASN A 608 10.99 43.55 17.91
CA ASN A 608 12.43 43.47 18.16
C ASN A 608 12.78 43.08 19.61
N LYS A 609 12.00 43.54 20.59
CA LYS A 609 12.19 43.18 22.01
C LYS A 609 11.90 41.70 22.22
N LEU A 610 10.84 41.17 21.61
CA LEU A 610 10.51 39.73 21.63
C LEU A 610 11.62 38.90 20.98
N LYS A 611 12.10 39.32 19.79
CA LYS A 611 13.22 38.69 19.09
C LYS A 611 14.47 38.59 19.97
N THR A 612 14.88 39.69 20.61
CA THR A 612 16.02 39.69 21.54
C THR A 612 15.78 38.82 22.76
N ALA A 613 14.55 38.82 23.30
CA ALA A 613 14.20 38.03 24.46
C ALA A 613 14.31 36.52 24.16
N MET A 614 13.77 36.08 23.02
CA MET A 614 13.85 34.69 22.58
C MET A 614 15.29 34.26 22.29
N ALA A 615 16.06 35.07 21.58
CA ALA A 615 17.47 34.80 21.34
C ALA A 615 18.28 34.66 22.63
N THR A 616 18.01 35.52 23.62
CA THR A 616 18.68 35.46 24.93
C THR A 616 18.31 34.20 25.70
N LEU A 617 17.02 33.84 25.73
CA LEU A 617 16.55 32.63 26.41
C LEU A 617 17.16 31.36 25.79
N ILE A 618 17.08 31.22 24.46
CA ILE A 618 17.65 30.08 23.72
C ILE A 618 19.16 29.98 23.99
N ASN A 619 19.89 31.09 23.94
CA ASN A 619 21.32 31.10 24.25
C ASN A 619 21.63 30.66 25.69
N LEU A 620 20.82 31.05 26.67
CA LEU A 620 21.00 30.63 28.07
C LEU A 620 20.76 29.13 28.24
N GLU A 621 19.69 28.59 27.67
CA GLU A 621 19.38 27.15 27.73
C GLU A 621 20.38 26.32 26.93
N SER A 622 20.71 26.73 25.70
CA SER A 622 21.74 26.08 24.86
C SER A 622 23.10 26.09 25.54
N LYS A 623 23.47 27.19 26.23
CA LYS A 623 24.69 27.24 27.04
C LYS A 623 24.66 26.25 28.21
N ALA A 624 23.53 26.11 28.91
CA ALA A 624 23.41 25.14 29.99
C ALA A 624 23.62 23.70 29.48
N VAL A 625 23.00 23.36 28.34
CA VAL A 625 23.20 22.06 27.67
C VAL A 625 24.67 21.89 27.23
N LYS A 626 25.26 22.90 26.60
CA LYS A 626 26.68 22.91 26.20
C LYS A 626 27.62 22.62 27.36
N ASP A 627 27.41 23.27 28.50
CA ASP A 627 28.23 23.11 29.70
C ASP A 627 28.06 21.69 30.28
N GLN A 628 26.84 21.13 30.23
CA GLN A 628 26.56 19.75 30.63
C GLN A 628 27.26 18.73 29.73
N ILE A 629 27.27 18.93 28.41
CA ILE A 629 28.00 18.08 27.45
C ILE A 629 29.51 18.18 27.70
N LYS A 630 30.03 19.40 27.92
CA LYS A 630 31.45 19.63 28.21
C LYS A 630 31.92 18.97 29.52
N ALA A 631 31.01 18.74 30.47
CA ALA A 631 31.31 18.05 31.72
C ALA A 631 31.44 16.52 31.57
N LEU A 632 31.12 15.96 30.39
CA LEU A 632 31.34 14.53 30.12
C LEU A 632 32.84 14.20 30.10
N PRO A 633 33.26 13.03 30.61
CA PRO A 633 34.66 12.61 30.57
C PRO A 633 35.18 12.45 29.14
N SER A 634 36.46 12.75 28.92
CA SER A 634 37.13 12.54 27.62
C SER A 634 37.30 11.06 27.25
N THR A 635 37.16 10.15 28.23
CA THR A 635 37.10 8.70 28.01
C THR A 635 35.88 8.17 28.75
N ILE A 636 34.87 7.79 27.98
CA ILE A 636 33.60 7.28 28.53
C ILE A 636 33.76 5.83 29.00
N THR A 637 33.24 5.55 30.17
CA THR A 637 33.19 4.21 30.77
C THR A 637 31.76 3.81 31.11
N VAL A 638 31.54 2.55 31.49
CA VAL A 638 30.22 2.07 31.95
C VAL A 638 29.67 2.85 33.16
N ALA A 639 30.53 3.48 33.97
CA ALA A 639 30.13 4.27 35.13
C ALA A 639 29.55 5.65 34.75
N ASP A 640 29.76 6.10 33.51
CA ASP A 640 29.33 7.42 33.04
C ASP A 640 27.92 7.42 32.42
N ALA A 641 27.25 6.26 32.41
CA ALA A 641 25.96 6.06 31.75
C ALA A 641 24.91 7.12 32.12
N GLU A 642 24.72 7.37 33.42
CA GLU A 642 23.74 8.35 33.89
C GLU A 642 24.03 9.78 33.38
N LYS A 643 25.31 10.17 33.27
CA LYS A 643 25.70 11.51 32.80
C LYS A 643 25.49 11.67 31.30
N VAL A 644 25.83 10.63 30.53
CA VAL A 644 25.65 10.62 29.07
C VAL A 644 24.15 10.67 28.72
N GLU A 645 23.33 9.86 29.40
CA GLU A 645 21.87 9.87 29.19
C GLU A 645 21.24 11.20 29.62
N ALA A 646 21.69 11.79 30.73
CA ALA A 646 21.22 13.12 31.15
C ALA A 646 21.58 14.22 30.13
N ALA A 647 22.77 14.16 29.51
CA ALA A 647 23.17 15.09 28.47
C ALA A 647 22.32 14.94 27.19
N LYS A 648 21.99 13.69 26.81
CA LYS A 648 21.02 13.43 25.73
C LYS A 648 19.65 14.02 26.05
N ALA A 649 19.09 13.72 27.22
CA ALA A 649 17.77 14.21 27.61
C ALA A 649 17.69 15.75 27.62
N ALA A 650 18.77 16.43 28.04
CA ALA A 650 18.83 17.90 28.01
C ALA A 650 18.87 18.46 26.58
N LEU A 651 19.57 17.79 25.65
CA LEU A 651 19.60 18.16 24.24
C LEU A 651 18.24 17.94 23.56
N ASP A 652 17.61 16.77 23.79
CA ASP A 652 16.29 16.44 23.26
C ASP A 652 15.21 17.43 23.74
N ALA A 653 15.26 17.84 25.02
CA ALA A 653 14.33 18.82 25.59
C ALA A 653 14.49 20.23 24.98
N LEU A 654 15.73 20.61 24.63
CA LEU A 654 16.02 21.87 23.96
C LEU A 654 15.42 21.87 22.55
N GLU A 655 15.64 20.78 21.81
CA GLU A 655 15.10 20.60 20.45
C GLU A 655 13.57 20.58 20.46
N ALA A 656 12.95 19.83 21.37
CA ALA A 656 11.49 19.78 21.47
C ALA A 656 10.84 21.14 21.80
N THR A 657 11.56 22.01 22.53
CA THR A 657 11.03 23.33 22.89
C THR A 657 11.28 24.37 21.79
N TYR A 658 12.43 24.29 21.11
CA TYR A 658 12.93 25.39 20.28
C TYR A 658 13.26 25.01 18.84
N GLY A 659 13.20 23.74 18.45
CA GLY A 659 13.58 23.25 17.12
C GLY A 659 12.84 23.96 15.98
N ASP A 660 11.59 24.36 16.21
CA ASP A 660 10.81 25.17 15.26
C ASP A 660 11.40 26.54 14.92
N TYR A 661 12.33 27.04 15.74
CA TYR A 661 13.04 28.30 15.58
C TYR A 661 14.46 28.12 15.04
N ASP A 662 14.98 26.88 14.93
CA ASP A 662 16.36 26.63 14.49
C ASP A 662 16.55 26.99 13.01
N GLY A 663 17.59 27.77 12.71
CA GLY A 663 17.90 28.17 11.33
C GLY A 663 16.88 29.10 10.66
N LYS A 664 15.76 29.45 11.32
CA LYS A 664 14.71 30.28 10.71
C LYS A 664 14.89 31.76 11.05
N ASP A 665 15.00 32.60 10.03
CA ASP A 665 14.72 34.03 10.15
C ASP A 665 13.20 34.27 10.01
N LYS A 666 12.42 33.91 11.05
CA LYS A 666 11.00 34.26 11.05
C LYS A 666 10.76 35.77 11.21
N PHE A 667 11.77 36.65 11.21
CA PHE A 667 11.60 38.10 11.35
C PHE A 667 11.72 38.91 10.05
N GLY A 668 12.16 38.31 8.93
CA GLY A 668 12.07 38.93 7.60
C GLY A 668 13.13 39.99 7.30
N GLU A 669 13.90 39.68 6.25
CA GLU A 669 14.90 40.45 5.50
C GLU A 669 16.31 40.70 6.08
N ASN A 670 17.23 40.37 5.16
CA ASN A 670 18.63 40.68 4.98
C ASN A 670 18.99 42.17 5.23
N THR A 671 19.05 42.57 6.50
CA THR A 671 19.62 43.86 6.91
C THR A 671 20.82 43.62 7.82
N ASP A 672 22.06 43.66 7.29
CA ASP A 672 23.39 43.85 7.94
C ASP A 672 23.70 43.31 9.36
N PHE A 673 22.81 42.51 9.96
CA PHE A 673 22.79 41.93 11.30
C PHE A 673 21.80 40.75 11.31
N ALA A 674 22.01 39.76 10.44
CA ALA A 674 21.29 38.49 10.45
C ALA A 674 21.68 37.68 11.70
N TYR A 675 20.78 37.60 12.69
CA TYR A 675 20.92 36.68 13.82
C TYR A 675 20.17 35.39 13.50
N VAL A 676 20.85 34.43 12.88
CA VAL A 676 20.34 33.05 12.76
C VAL A 676 20.30 32.45 14.15
N LEU A 677 19.12 32.07 14.63
CA LEU A 677 19.00 31.33 15.87
C LEU A 677 19.59 29.94 15.65
N THR A 678 20.63 29.61 16.41
CA THR A 678 21.19 28.25 16.47
C THR A 678 20.78 27.67 17.81
N VAL A 679 19.81 26.75 17.77
CA VAL A 679 19.24 26.14 18.97
C VAL A 679 20.24 25.13 19.53
N ALA A 680 20.67 24.19 18.70
CA ALA A 680 21.62 23.16 19.09
C ALA A 680 22.99 23.77 19.46
N PRO A 681 23.58 23.41 20.61
CA PRO A 681 24.90 23.90 20.97
C PRO A 681 25.96 23.37 20.00
N SER A 682 27.05 24.13 19.79
CA SER A 682 28.12 23.78 18.85
C SER A 682 28.77 22.40 19.06
N ASN A 683 28.59 21.80 20.23
CA ASN A 683 29.11 20.50 20.62
C ASN A 683 27.99 19.44 20.77
N ALA A 684 26.80 19.66 20.23
CA ALA A 684 25.70 18.69 20.26
C ALA A 684 26.12 17.32 19.68
N GLY A 685 27.00 17.32 18.66
CA GLY A 685 27.58 16.10 18.08
C GLY A 685 28.35 15.23 19.10
N ASP A 686 28.96 15.85 20.12
CA ASP A 686 29.72 15.15 21.15
C ASP A 686 28.84 14.21 21.98
N VAL A 687 27.53 14.47 22.09
CA VAL A 687 26.57 13.57 22.76
C VAL A 687 26.42 12.26 22.00
N LYS A 688 26.29 12.34 20.66
CA LYS A 688 26.20 11.17 19.80
C LYS A 688 27.47 10.32 19.89
N ASP A 689 28.63 10.97 19.94
CA ASP A 689 29.91 10.29 20.08
C ASP A 689 30.08 9.71 21.49
N ALA A 690 29.64 10.41 22.54
CA ALA A 690 29.63 9.89 23.91
C ALA A 690 28.71 8.67 24.08
N LEU A 691 27.53 8.66 23.45
CA LEU A 691 26.62 7.51 23.44
C LEU A 691 27.23 6.29 22.75
N LYS A 692 27.88 6.49 21.58
CA LYS A 692 28.63 5.43 20.89
C LYS A 692 29.79 4.90 21.75
N ALA A 693 30.53 5.80 22.38
CA ALA A 693 31.65 5.44 23.26
C ALA A 693 31.16 4.67 24.49
N LEU A 694 30.01 5.04 25.06
CA LEU A 694 29.36 4.33 26.17
C LEU A 694 28.97 2.90 25.77
N GLU A 695 28.30 2.72 24.64
CA GLU A 695 27.93 1.38 24.16
C GLU A 695 29.17 0.54 23.81
N THR A 696 30.21 1.14 23.23
CA THR A 696 31.50 0.46 23.01
C THR A 696 32.15 0.04 24.33
N ALA A 697 32.10 0.89 25.35
CA ALA A 697 32.61 0.57 26.68
C ALA A 697 31.83 -0.57 27.35
N LYS A 698 30.49 -0.57 27.24
CA LYS A 698 29.63 -1.67 27.73
C LYS A 698 29.93 -2.98 26.97
N LEU A 699 30.07 -2.93 25.65
CA LEU A 699 30.41 -4.10 24.82
C LEU A 699 31.74 -4.72 25.26
N LYS A 700 32.77 -3.87 25.41
CA LYS A 700 34.08 -4.29 25.87
C LYS A 700 34.01 -4.89 27.28
N ASP A 701 33.30 -4.25 28.19
CA ASP A 701 33.11 -4.72 29.57
C ASP A 701 32.44 -6.10 29.63
N ALA A 702 31.37 -6.31 28.84
CA ALA A 702 30.70 -7.60 28.73
C ALA A 702 31.64 -8.68 28.15
N ALA A 703 32.39 -8.35 27.09
CA ALA A 703 33.34 -9.27 26.47
C ALA A 703 34.48 -9.65 27.42
N ASP A 704 35.02 -8.69 28.17
CA ASP A 704 36.10 -8.92 29.14
C ASP A 704 35.61 -9.79 30.32
N LYS A 705 34.38 -9.55 30.81
CA LYS A 705 33.77 -10.39 31.85
C LYS A 705 33.56 -11.83 31.40
N VAL A 706 33.15 -12.05 30.15
CA VAL A 706 33.01 -13.39 29.57
C VAL A 706 34.38 -14.08 29.41
N LYS A 707 35.38 -13.37 28.89
CA LYS A 707 36.76 -13.91 28.77
C LYS A 707 37.34 -14.31 30.14
N ALA A 708 36.97 -13.59 31.19
CA ALA A 708 37.43 -13.87 32.55
C ALA A 708 36.80 -15.13 33.19
N LEU A 709 35.78 -15.74 32.58
CA LEU A 709 35.09 -16.92 33.14
C LEU A 709 36.01 -18.17 33.23
N GLY A 710 36.92 -18.35 32.27
CA GLY A 710 37.83 -19.51 32.25
C GLY A 710 37.12 -20.88 32.30
N SER A 711 37.83 -21.92 32.72
CA SER A 711 37.33 -23.32 32.67
C SER A 711 36.44 -23.74 33.85
N ASN A 712 36.45 -22.99 34.96
CA ASN A 712 35.65 -23.30 36.15
C ASN A 712 35.13 -22.01 36.82
N PRO A 713 34.28 -21.24 36.11
CA PRO A 713 33.82 -19.94 36.59
C PRO A 713 32.99 -20.07 37.86
N THR A 714 33.13 -19.09 38.75
CA THR A 714 32.19 -18.96 39.86
C THR A 714 30.86 -18.44 39.35
N VAL A 715 29.79 -18.81 40.06
CA VAL A 715 28.43 -18.34 39.76
C VAL A 715 28.30 -16.81 39.75
N LYS A 716 29.09 -16.11 40.58
CA LYS A 716 29.09 -14.64 40.64
C LYS A 716 29.67 -14.03 39.36
N GLU A 717 30.72 -14.64 38.81
CA GLU A 717 31.35 -14.20 37.56
C GLU A 717 30.42 -14.47 36.37
N VAL A 718 29.78 -15.64 36.32
CA VAL A 718 28.78 -15.97 35.28
C VAL A 718 27.62 -14.97 35.31
N LYS A 719 27.09 -14.66 36.49
CA LYS A 719 26.02 -13.66 36.61
C LYS A 719 26.48 -12.27 36.19
N ALA A 720 27.66 -11.82 36.61
CA ALA A 720 28.17 -10.51 36.21
C ALA A 720 28.38 -10.41 34.69
N ALA A 721 28.84 -11.48 34.04
CA ALA A 721 29.00 -11.55 32.59
C ALA A 721 27.64 -11.54 31.87
N ARG A 722 26.65 -12.27 32.37
CA ARG A 722 25.26 -12.24 31.86
C ARG A 722 24.63 -10.86 32.03
N ASP A 723 24.69 -10.28 33.22
CA ASP A 723 24.11 -8.95 33.49
C ASP A 723 24.75 -7.87 32.60
N ALA A 724 26.06 -7.95 32.36
CA ALA A 724 26.76 -7.03 31.45
C ALA A 724 26.38 -7.24 29.97
N TYR A 725 26.22 -8.50 29.53
CA TYR A 725 25.71 -8.81 28.19
C TYR A 725 24.26 -8.33 28.02
N ASP A 726 23.40 -8.53 29.01
CA ASP A 726 21.99 -8.14 28.96
C ASP A 726 21.79 -6.63 28.96
N ALA A 727 22.69 -5.88 29.60
CA ALA A 727 22.72 -4.42 29.63
C ALA A 727 23.13 -3.75 28.29
N LEU A 728 23.62 -4.52 27.31
CA LEU A 728 23.91 -4.02 25.97
C LEU A 728 22.61 -3.67 25.23
N LYS A 729 22.62 -2.58 24.47
CA LYS A 729 21.58 -2.34 23.47
C LYS A 729 21.54 -3.47 22.46
N LEU A 730 20.37 -3.71 21.88
CA LEU A 730 20.14 -4.83 20.99
C LEU A 730 21.08 -4.82 19.76
N GLU A 731 21.29 -3.64 19.16
CA GLU A 731 22.26 -3.41 18.09
C GLU A 731 23.70 -3.76 18.51
N THR A 732 24.05 -3.54 19.78
CA THR A 732 25.39 -3.80 20.33
C THR A 732 25.56 -5.28 20.69
N LYS A 733 24.49 -5.97 21.09
CA LYS A 733 24.48 -7.44 21.28
C LYS A 733 24.83 -8.19 19.99
N LEU A 734 24.50 -7.64 18.82
CA LEU A 734 24.90 -8.22 17.53
C LEU A 734 26.39 -8.06 17.21
N LEU A 735 27.06 -7.08 17.82
CA LEU A 735 28.50 -6.90 17.72
C LEU A 735 29.25 -7.75 18.75
N PHE A 736 28.52 -8.41 19.66
CA PHE A 736 29.11 -9.32 20.64
C PHE A 736 29.65 -10.56 19.93
N ASN A 737 30.89 -10.92 20.24
CA ASN A 737 31.56 -12.06 19.59
C ASN A 737 30.81 -13.38 19.89
N ASP A 738 30.45 -14.11 18.84
CA ASP A 738 29.66 -15.35 18.93
C ASP A 738 30.36 -16.45 19.75
N GLU A 739 31.69 -16.54 19.67
CA GLU A 739 32.47 -17.50 20.46
C GLU A 739 32.38 -17.18 21.96
N LEU A 740 32.50 -15.90 22.31
CA LEU A 740 32.30 -15.43 23.68
C LEU A 740 30.86 -15.69 24.15
N TYR A 741 29.86 -15.43 23.32
CA TYR A 741 28.48 -15.74 23.68
C TYR A 741 28.28 -17.25 23.94
N ALA A 742 28.83 -18.10 23.08
CA ALA A 742 28.83 -19.54 23.30
C ALA A 742 29.55 -19.93 24.59
N ASP A 743 30.64 -19.25 24.95
CA ASP A 743 31.36 -19.49 26.20
C ASP A 743 30.57 -19.05 27.44
N LEU A 744 29.82 -17.95 27.37
CA LEU A 744 28.86 -17.54 28.41
C LEU A 744 27.80 -18.63 28.63
N LEU A 745 27.20 -19.16 27.55
CA LEU A 745 26.22 -20.24 27.64
C LEU A 745 26.82 -21.55 28.19
N LYS A 746 28.05 -21.90 27.78
CA LYS A 746 28.77 -23.06 28.33
C LYS A 746 29.02 -22.89 29.83
N ALA A 747 29.44 -21.69 30.27
CA ALA A 747 29.67 -21.39 31.67
C ALA A 747 28.38 -21.50 32.50
N GLU A 748 27.25 -21.00 32.00
CA GLU A 748 25.94 -21.16 32.64
C GLU A 748 25.52 -22.62 32.78
N LYS A 749 25.72 -23.41 31.72
CA LYS A 749 25.42 -24.85 31.73
C LYS A 749 26.36 -25.62 32.66
N ALA A 750 27.63 -25.23 32.75
CA ALA A 750 28.60 -25.82 33.67
C ALA A 750 28.16 -25.63 35.13
N VAL A 751 27.66 -24.44 35.48
CA VAL A 751 27.12 -24.15 36.82
C VAL A 751 25.88 -25.00 37.13
N ASP A 752 24.92 -25.13 36.20
CA ASP A 752 23.74 -25.99 36.38
C ASP A 752 24.12 -27.47 36.56
N ASN A 753 25.05 -27.96 35.73
CA ASN A 753 25.56 -29.33 35.80
C ASN A 753 26.29 -29.60 37.13
N ALA A 754 27.10 -28.66 37.62
CA ALA A 754 27.79 -28.78 38.90
C ALA A 754 26.80 -28.91 40.07
N VAL A 755 25.70 -28.14 40.04
CA VAL A 755 24.64 -28.23 41.07
C VAL A 755 23.85 -29.55 40.96
N LYS A 756 23.49 -29.98 39.75
CA LYS A 756 22.71 -31.20 39.51
C LYS A 756 23.48 -32.48 39.84
N SER A 757 24.77 -32.51 39.49
CA SER A 757 25.67 -33.65 39.77
C SER A 757 26.02 -33.80 41.25
N PHE A 758 25.74 -32.78 42.09
CA PHE A 758 26.02 -32.81 43.52
C PHE A 758 25.25 -33.94 44.24
N LYS A 759 25.95 -34.96 44.76
CA LYS A 759 25.33 -36.11 45.44
C LYS A 759 25.44 -36.02 46.95
N ILE A 760 24.30 -36.21 47.62
CA ILE A 760 24.17 -36.17 49.08
C ILE A 760 23.72 -37.52 49.61
N VAL A 761 24.41 -38.02 50.64
CA VAL A 761 23.96 -39.19 51.40
C VAL A 761 23.57 -38.78 52.82
N ALA A 762 22.27 -38.79 53.08
CA ALA A 762 21.65 -38.49 54.35
C ALA A 762 21.51 -39.71 55.26
N SER A 763 21.66 -39.46 56.55
CA SER A 763 21.41 -40.39 57.65
C SER A 763 20.71 -39.64 58.79
N SER A 764 20.22 -40.38 59.78
CA SER A 764 19.54 -39.78 60.93
C SER A 764 20.03 -40.42 62.23
N LYS A 765 20.00 -39.68 63.35
CA LYS A 765 20.30 -40.19 64.68
C LYS A 765 19.27 -39.67 65.68
N LEU A 766 18.72 -40.57 66.50
CA LEU A 766 17.90 -40.22 67.65
C LEU A 766 18.82 -39.84 68.81
N TYR A 767 18.56 -38.71 69.47
CA TYR A 767 19.26 -38.29 70.69
C TYR A 767 18.33 -38.48 71.89
N LYS A 768 18.88 -38.81 73.07
CA LYS A 768 18.11 -39.05 74.31
C LYS A 768 17.13 -37.88 74.52
N GLY A 769 15.84 -38.20 74.39
CA GLY A 769 14.66 -37.40 74.71
C GLY A 769 14.63 -35.98 74.16
N ASN A 770 14.40 -35.76 72.84
CA ASN A 770 13.63 -34.61 72.28
C ASN A 770 13.92 -34.29 70.80
N LYS A 771 14.86 -34.96 70.12
CA LYS A 771 15.17 -34.64 68.72
C LYS A 771 15.67 -35.80 67.88
N ILE A 772 15.39 -35.72 66.57
CA ILE A 772 16.06 -36.51 65.55
C ILE A 772 16.98 -35.58 64.77
N ARG A 773 18.29 -35.83 64.80
CA ARG A 773 19.25 -35.11 63.97
C ARG A 773 19.33 -35.80 62.61
N VAL A 774 19.04 -35.06 61.54
CA VAL A 774 19.36 -35.45 60.18
C VAL A 774 20.76 -34.95 59.89
N LYS A 775 21.66 -35.81 59.45
CA LYS A 775 23.02 -35.44 59.06
C LYS A 775 23.34 -36.06 57.71
N TRP A 776 24.12 -35.40 56.89
CA TRP A 776 24.50 -35.89 55.59
C TRP A 776 25.99 -35.71 55.36
N ARG A 777 26.53 -36.48 54.42
CA ARG A 777 27.84 -36.23 53.85
C ARG A 777 27.68 -35.94 52.36
N ILE A 778 28.62 -35.20 51.82
CA ILE A 778 28.79 -35.02 50.40
C ILE A 778 29.38 -36.33 49.89
N ALA A 779 28.70 -36.97 48.95
CA ALA A 779 29.19 -38.18 48.32
C ALA A 779 30.02 -37.83 47.08
N GLU A 780 29.55 -36.87 46.28
CA GLU A 780 30.20 -36.37 45.07
C GLU A 780 29.79 -34.90 44.86
N GLY A 781 30.67 -34.10 44.25
CA GLY A 781 30.42 -32.69 43.91
C GLY A 781 31.21 -31.69 44.75
N ASP A 782 31.43 -30.51 44.16
CA ASP A 782 32.17 -29.39 44.76
C ASP A 782 31.24 -28.52 45.63
N VAL A 783 31.66 -28.27 46.88
CA VAL A 783 30.89 -27.48 47.86
C VAL A 783 30.76 -26.02 47.43
N ASP A 784 31.73 -25.50 46.68
CA ASP A 784 31.71 -24.12 46.20
C ASP A 784 30.64 -23.89 45.11
N ALA A 785 30.16 -24.98 44.49
CA ALA A 785 29.07 -24.95 43.51
C ALA A 785 27.66 -24.76 44.12
N ILE A 786 27.50 -24.73 45.45
CA ILE A 786 26.19 -24.68 46.12
C ILE A 786 26.10 -23.54 47.16
N ASP A 787 24.89 -23.03 47.44
CA ASP A 787 24.67 -22.02 48.51
C ASP A 787 24.33 -22.66 49.86
N GLY A 788 23.90 -23.92 49.83
CA GLY A 788 23.56 -24.70 51.02
C GLY A 788 22.58 -25.83 50.72
N TYR A 789 21.91 -26.29 51.76
CA TYR A 789 21.06 -27.47 51.74
C TYR A 789 19.62 -27.13 52.12
N LYS A 790 18.64 -27.70 51.42
CA LYS A 790 17.23 -27.72 51.84
C LYS A 790 16.87 -29.10 52.38
N VAL A 791 16.29 -29.13 53.57
CA VAL A 791 15.88 -30.36 54.27
C VAL A 791 14.37 -30.47 54.24
N TYR A 792 13.87 -31.67 53.97
CA TYR A 792 12.45 -31.99 53.92
C TYR A 792 12.14 -33.18 54.82
N LYS A 793 10.95 -33.21 55.44
CA LYS A 793 10.48 -34.31 56.31
C LYS A 793 9.09 -34.83 55.92
N SER A 794 8.85 -36.12 56.13
CA SER A 794 7.52 -36.75 56.01
C SER A 794 7.32 -37.81 57.08
N THR A 795 6.06 -38.17 57.33
CA THR A 795 5.69 -39.40 58.06
C THR A 795 5.34 -40.55 57.10
N LYS A 796 5.28 -40.30 55.79
CA LYS A 796 5.02 -41.29 54.75
C LYS A 796 6.32 -41.50 53.97
N ALA A 797 6.63 -42.76 53.64
CA ALA A 797 7.92 -43.11 53.05
C ALA A 797 8.14 -42.52 51.66
N GLN A 798 7.08 -42.40 50.85
CA GLN A 798 7.19 -42.04 49.42
C GLN A 798 6.61 -40.67 49.06
N SER A 799 5.77 -40.07 49.93
CA SER A 799 5.04 -38.84 49.60
C SER A 799 4.89 -37.92 50.81
N GLY A 800 4.33 -36.72 50.59
CA GLY A 800 4.00 -35.77 51.67
C GLY A 800 5.20 -35.15 52.37
N TYR A 801 6.35 -35.06 51.69
CA TYR A 801 7.53 -34.37 52.22
C TYR A 801 7.27 -32.87 52.31
N LYS A 802 7.34 -32.33 53.53
CA LYS A 802 7.21 -30.90 53.81
C LYS A 802 8.58 -30.29 54.08
N TYR A 803 8.78 -29.06 53.60
CA TYR A 803 9.99 -28.31 53.84
C TYR A 803 10.22 -28.12 55.35
N MET A 804 11.42 -28.45 55.81
CA MET A 804 11.83 -28.29 57.21
C MET A 804 12.62 -27.01 57.42
N GLY A 805 13.49 -26.66 56.47
CA GLY A 805 14.37 -25.52 56.57
C GLY A 805 15.57 -25.62 55.62
N LYS A 806 16.35 -24.53 55.55
CA LYS A 806 17.63 -24.45 54.84
C LYS A 806 18.79 -24.30 55.83
N THR A 807 19.97 -24.79 55.46
CA THR A 807 21.19 -24.62 56.26
C THR A 807 22.44 -24.77 55.40
N LYS A 808 23.55 -24.15 55.82
CA LYS A 808 24.89 -24.42 55.26
C LYS A 808 25.61 -25.56 55.98
N LYS A 809 25.10 -26.01 57.14
CA LYS A 809 25.70 -27.09 57.94
C LYS A 809 25.34 -28.45 57.34
N LEU A 810 26.19 -29.47 57.55
CA LEU A 810 25.93 -30.87 57.15
C LEU A 810 24.93 -31.61 58.07
N TYR A 811 24.16 -30.88 58.87
CA TYR A 811 23.12 -31.45 59.74
C TYR A 811 21.99 -30.45 60.03
N MET A 812 20.82 -30.99 60.38
CA MET A 812 19.67 -30.22 60.90
C MET A 812 18.90 -31.03 61.95
N ASP A 813 18.52 -30.38 63.05
CA ASP A 813 17.76 -31.00 64.13
C ASP A 813 16.25 -30.88 63.89
N ASN A 814 15.55 -32.01 63.75
CA ASN A 814 14.09 -32.05 63.82
C ASN A 814 13.65 -32.07 65.29
N LYS A 815 13.04 -30.98 65.75
CA LYS A 815 12.49 -30.84 67.11
C LYS A 815 10.95 -30.75 67.14
N LYS A 816 10.28 -30.73 65.99
CA LYS A 816 8.82 -30.46 65.87
C LYS A 816 8.08 -31.59 65.16
N GLY A 817 6.89 -31.93 65.63
CA GLY A 817 6.02 -32.94 65.01
C GLY A 817 6.53 -34.37 65.17
N LEU A 818 7.24 -34.65 66.26
CA LEU A 818 7.70 -35.98 66.65
C LEU A 818 6.64 -36.63 67.56
N LYS A 819 6.20 -37.84 67.23
CA LYS A 819 5.25 -38.63 68.04
C LYS A 819 5.88 -39.98 68.37
N LYS A 820 5.82 -40.40 69.64
CA LYS A 820 6.42 -41.66 70.11
C LYS A 820 5.86 -42.84 69.29
N GLY A 821 6.71 -43.78 68.91
CA GLY A 821 6.39 -44.90 68.03
C GLY A 821 6.32 -44.56 66.54
N LYS A 822 6.35 -43.28 66.14
CA LYS A 822 6.17 -42.89 64.73
C LYS A 822 7.50 -42.84 63.97
N ARG A 823 7.52 -43.39 62.75
CA ARG A 823 8.66 -43.28 61.84
C ARG A 823 8.63 -41.97 61.05
N MET A 824 9.75 -41.26 61.07
CA MET A 824 10.00 -40.06 60.29
C MET A 824 10.94 -40.37 59.14
N TYR A 825 10.69 -39.76 57.99
CA TYR A 825 11.50 -39.83 56.77
C TYR A 825 12.01 -38.45 56.40
N TYR A 826 13.23 -38.39 55.87
CA TYR A 826 13.92 -37.16 55.51
C TYR A 826 14.62 -37.28 54.17
N ARG A 827 14.63 -36.18 53.43
CA ARG A 827 15.42 -36.00 52.22
C ARG A 827 16.11 -34.64 52.30
N VAL A 828 17.30 -34.58 51.74
CA VAL A 828 18.13 -33.38 51.68
C VAL A 828 18.50 -33.15 50.23
N ARG A 829 18.53 -31.91 49.77
CA ARG A 829 19.13 -31.58 48.49
C ARG A 829 19.95 -30.31 48.59
N ALA A 830 21.01 -30.21 47.82
CA ALA A 830 21.74 -28.97 47.66
C ALA A 830 20.91 -28.01 46.82
N TYR A 831 21.15 -26.72 46.99
CA TYR A 831 20.57 -25.69 46.15
C TYR A 831 21.56 -24.56 45.90
N LYS A 832 21.36 -23.87 44.78
CA LYS A 832 22.03 -22.63 44.41
C LYS A 832 21.00 -21.65 43.86
N VAL A 833 21.08 -20.36 44.17
CA VAL A 833 20.21 -19.34 43.57
C VAL A 833 21.03 -18.49 42.62
N ILE A 834 20.56 -18.33 41.38
CA ILE A 834 21.15 -17.49 40.35
C ILE A 834 20.01 -16.71 39.72
N ASP A 835 20.11 -15.38 39.76
CA ASP A 835 19.13 -14.50 39.13
C ASP A 835 17.66 -14.82 39.51
N GLY A 836 17.41 -15.00 40.81
CA GLY A 836 16.10 -15.39 41.34
C GLY A 836 15.68 -16.85 41.07
N LYS A 837 16.33 -17.54 40.12
CA LYS A 837 16.09 -18.96 39.81
C LYS A 837 16.88 -19.87 40.75
N THR A 838 16.22 -20.87 41.32
CA THR A 838 16.90 -21.84 42.21
C THR A 838 17.20 -23.16 41.49
N TYR A 839 18.47 -23.50 41.40
CA TYR A 839 18.99 -24.78 40.90
C TYR A 839 19.13 -25.75 42.06
N TYR A 840 18.93 -27.04 41.79
CA TYR A 840 18.90 -28.05 42.82
C TYR A 840 19.57 -29.33 42.38
N SER A 841 20.25 -29.97 43.33
CA SER A 841 20.67 -31.35 43.18
C SER A 841 19.47 -32.29 43.24
N ASP A 842 19.71 -33.55 42.87
CA ASP A 842 18.85 -34.65 43.27
C ASP A 842 18.63 -34.68 44.78
N TYR A 843 17.51 -35.26 45.18
CA TYR A 843 17.30 -35.58 46.59
C TYR A 843 18.28 -36.68 47.03
N SER A 844 18.78 -36.54 48.25
CA SER A 844 19.52 -37.58 48.94
C SER A 844 18.72 -38.87 49.04
N ASN A 845 19.41 -39.96 49.39
CA ASN A 845 18.75 -41.15 49.90
C ASN A 845 17.78 -40.79 51.06
N LYS A 846 16.79 -41.66 51.26
CA LYS A 846 15.75 -41.50 52.28
C LYS A 846 16.27 -41.89 53.66
N ALA A 847 16.75 -40.91 54.42
CA ALA A 847 17.06 -41.11 55.83
C ALA A 847 15.76 -41.35 56.62
N ASN A 848 15.75 -42.30 57.56
CA ASN A 848 14.55 -42.59 58.35
C ASN A 848 14.88 -43.01 59.79
N ARG A 849 13.95 -42.76 60.71
CA ARG A 849 14.10 -43.11 62.14
C ARG A 849 12.75 -43.23 62.84
N ILE A 850 12.58 -44.23 63.70
CA ILE A 850 11.45 -44.28 64.66
C ILE A 850 11.80 -43.38 65.84
N TYR A 851 10.90 -42.46 66.17
CA TYR A 851 10.98 -41.70 67.42
C TYR A 851 10.49 -42.59 68.57
N LYS A 852 11.41 -43.11 69.39
CA LYS A 852 11.11 -43.98 70.53
C LYS A 852 11.11 -43.20 71.83
#